data_AF-A0A1J5FC77-F1
#
_entry.id   AF-A0A1J5FC77-F1
#
_cell.length_a   1.000
_cell.length_b   1.000
_cell.length_c   1.000
_cell.angle_alpha   90.00
_cell.angle_beta   90.00
_cell.angle_gamma   90.00
#
_symmetry.space_group_name_H-M   'P 1'
#
loop_
_entity.id
_entity.type
_entity.pdbx_description
1 polymer ?
#
loop_
_entity_poly.entity_id
_entity_poly.type
_entity_poly.pdbx_seq_one_letter_code
_entity_poly.pdbx_strand_id
1 'polypeptide(L)'
;MFENYYQKIRSILAVYRREIIIFACILFVVFLIIFVLFLIKKLKPQVVPVTLSSYSRIILDKNRSYFSINTENGYLYKTKREGQEAIDEFLKSNGKVNGQDLLPNNFYKNSKIIRVAKDSELNPKYSTSSNSKEHYFLSQKINGIPIYGASLIIHLQNKNEIYSISGNIATNDSITKEKISEKEAVGIATNQAAKDSSYATDLVVKDSSKSILNLKLLGLSEDVVNHLTLAVQFDSAKNFFSKRYYVDLSNRKMLYSEDLITQVMTRKVYDCNGTSNPPCSLRRSEGEPPMGDLDGDSLYDLMGEVYNYYFNTFGRDALDGAGAPLQGIVNIYSVNGTPCSVFSNAYNTGGAGGGIMAYCKGTATRDIAAHEFTHGVVSTTAGLAPGYQYGALNESLADSFANAIDNNWTMGEGSALGIIRNMSNPPSSRNDPDKLFSSTYDCVGEEVHKNAGVPNKAFYLMTDGGSFNGCSMSGIGTVKSHEILYKALTQYLSSTANFFDLYSGVNQACNDIHGASSTTCEEAKKAYQATEMDQQTPGSSRGAKCTGRVEQTATCAGGSFGPTNTPTPSPTPGGPANTPTPSPTPGGSTATPTPIVASSGLWKLKATPICSGNVSNISYDYEIPSGERAVIETINSAGNPLGIEDMSSWVGGPPYIVGNGTYIAKGNRLSPVDSGLKNNYGYTSEYHYGTPGHVISLILTLNVKTLDCTNPPLPTSTPTPGGPINTSIPTPTPQKTYTCVPDPTCVSSGKVIQMCPLKCTEN
;
A
#
# COMPACT_ATOMS: atom_id res chain seq x y z
N MET A 1 34.18 105.84 16.57
CA MET A 1 33.16 105.19 17.44
C MET A 1 32.78 103.80 16.94
N PHE A 2 32.53 103.60 15.65
CA PHE A 2 32.22 102.28 15.06
C PHE A 2 33.34 101.22 15.24
N GLU A 3 34.62 101.59 15.06
CA GLU A 3 35.76 100.69 15.31
C GLU A 3 35.77 100.08 16.72
N ASN A 4 35.42 100.89 17.73
CA ASN A 4 35.50 100.50 19.13
C ASN A 4 34.34 99.57 19.53
N TYR A 5 33.17 99.73 18.88
CA TYR A 5 32.05 98.83 19.01
C TYR A 5 32.32 97.48 18.34
N TYR A 6 32.96 97.49 17.16
CA TYR A 6 33.32 96.28 16.44
C TYR A 6 34.35 95.42 17.19
N GLN A 7 35.35 96.04 17.82
CA GLN A 7 36.34 95.32 18.63
C GLN A 7 35.74 94.72 19.92
N LYS A 8 34.79 95.40 20.56
CA LYS A 8 34.05 94.86 21.71
C LYS A 8 33.16 93.68 21.34
N ILE A 9 32.49 93.73 20.19
CA ILE A 9 31.70 92.60 19.69
C ILE A 9 32.60 91.42 19.30
N ARG A 10 33.77 91.68 18.69
CA ARG A 10 34.76 90.63 18.39
C ARG A 10 35.31 89.95 19.64
N SER A 11 35.59 90.68 20.71
CA SER A 11 36.12 90.08 21.95
C SER A 11 35.05 89.24 22.66
N ILE A 12 33.81 89.71 22.69
CA ILE A 12 32.67 88.95 23.24
C ILE A 12 32.44 87.67 22.41
N LEU A 13 32.39 87.78 21.08
CA LEU A 13 32.24 86.62 20.20
C LEU A 13 33.41 85.64 20.30
N ALA A 14 34.64 86.10 20.56
CA ALA A 14 35.80 85.24 20.75
C ALA A 14 35.74 84.45 22.07
N VAL A 15 35.20 85.04 23.15
CA VAL A 15 35.01 84.36 24.44
C VAL A 15 33.94 83.27 24.32
N TYR A 16 32.79 83.59 23.72
CA TYR A 16 31.71 82.62 23.57
C TYR A 16 31.95 81.62 22.44
N ARG A 17 32.93 81.82 21.54
CA ARG A 17 33.22 80.88 20.45
C ARG A 17 33.57 79.49 20.97
N ARG A 18 34.35 79.40 22.04
CA ARG A 18 34.73 78.12 22.65
C ARG A 18 33.54 77.45 23.30
N GLU A 19 32.73 78.20 24.05
CA GLU A 19 31.54 77.66 24.71
C GLU A 19 30.46 77.24 23.70
N ILE A 20 30.25 78.01 22.63
CA ILE A 20 29.32 77.67 21.54
C ILE A 20 29.80 76.42 20.80
N ILE A 21 31.11 76.28 20.55
CA ILE A 21 31.66 75.06 19.94
C ILE A 21 31.49 73.85 20.86
N ILE A 22 31.77 73.99 22.16
CA ILE A 22 31.57 72.91 23.14
C ILE A 22 30.09 72.54 23.21
N PHE A 23 29.19 73.52 23.27
CA PHE A 23 27.75 73.30 23.31
C PHE A 23 27.24 72.65 22.02
N ALA A 24 27.74 73.07 20.86
CA ALA A 24 27.44 72.45 19.57
C ALA A 24 27.98 71.02 19.46
N CYS A 25 29.17 70.74 19.98
CA CYS A 25 29.73 69.39 20.05
C CYS A 25 28.92 68.50 21.00
N ILE A 26 28.50 69.00 22.17
CA ILE A 26 27.63 68.27 23.09
C ILE A 26 26.28 68.01 22.42
N LEU A 27 25.68 69.01 21.76
CA LEU A 27 24.44 68.83 21.02
C LEU A 27 24.61 67.78 19.91
N PHE A 28 25.72 67.80 19.18
CA PHE A 28 26.01 66.84 18.13
C PHE A 28 26.18 65.41 18.68
N VAL A 29 26.89 65.24 19.80
CA VAL A 29 27.03 63.94 20.47
C VAL A 29 25.68 63.45 21.00
N VAL A 30 24.87 64.32 21.60
CA VAL A 30 23.50 64.00 22.02
C VAL A 30 22.64 63.61 20.81
N PHE A 31 22.73 64.34 19.71
CA PHE A 31 22.03 64.01 18.46
C PHE A 31 22.49 62.68 17.88
N LEU A 32 23.79 62.39 17.94
CA LEU A 32 24.37 61.12 17.49
C LEU A 32 23.92 59.97 18.38
N ILE A 33 23.86 60.17 19.71
CA ILE A 33 23.33 59.18 20.66
C ILE A 33 21.84 58.97 20.42
N ILE A 34 21.05 60.02 20.22
CA ILE A 34 19.62 59.93 19.89
C ILE A 34 19.43 59.23 18.54
N PHE A 35 20.25 59.53 17.54
CA PHE A 35 20.23 58.91 16.21
C PHE A 35 20.63 57.44 16.25
N VAL A 36 21.65 57.09 17.03
CA VAL A 36 22.07 55.71 17.29
C VAL A 36 21.00 54.97 18.09
N LEU A 37 20.39 55.58 19.11
CA LEU A 37 19.26 55.02 19.84
C LEU A 37 18.03 54.86 18.94
N PHE A 38 17.79 55.78 18.01
CA PHE A 38 16.72 55.71 17.00
C PHE A 38 16.99 54.62 15.96
N LEU A 39 18.24 54.44 15.52
CA LEU A 39 18.71 53.32 14.71
C LEU A 39 18.56 52.00 15.46
N ILE A 40 18.96 51.92 16.74
CA ILE A 40 18.77 50.74 17.61
C ILE A 40 17.28 50.44 17.80
N LYS A 41 16.42 51.47 17.93
CA LYS A 41 14.96 51.31 17.99
C LYS A 41 14.38 50.79 16.67
N LYS A 42 14.93 51.22 15.52
CA LYS A 42 14.60 50.69 14.18
C LYS A 42 15.24 49.32 13.89
N LEU A 43 16.24 48.89 14.68
CA LEU A 43 16.94 47.61 14.50
C LEU A 43 16.24 46.41 15.16
N LYS A 44 15.15 46.62 15.91
CA LYS A 44 14.38 45.50 16.44
C LYS A 44 13.71 44.70 15.31
N PRO A 45 13.78 43.35 15.31
CA PRO A 45 13.03 42.52 14.38
C PRO A 45 11.54 42.84 14.50
N GLN A 46 10.86 42.94 13.36
CA GLN A 46 9.43 43.23 13.31
C GLN A 46 8.68 41.93 13.60
N VAL A 47 8.27 41.76 14.85
CA VAL A 47 7.33 40.70 15.25
C VAL A 47 5.94 41.21 14.92
N VAL A 48 5.33 40.69 13.84
CA VAL A 48 3.94 41.01 13.52
C VAL A 48 3.03 40.04 14.30
N PRO A 49 1.94 40.51 14.93
CA PRO A 49 0.98 39.62 15.55
C PRO A 49 0.35 38.70 14.49
N VAL A 50 0.54 37.39 14.63
CA VAL A 50 -0.01 36.40 13.72
C VAL A 50 -1.22 35.73 14.36
N THR A 51 -2.30 35.61 13.61
CA THR A 51 -3.40 34.69 13.94
C THR A 51 -2.94 33.26 13.67
N LEU A 52 -2.57 32.54 14.74
CA LEU A 52 -2.33 31.09 14.68
C LEU A 52 -3.60 30.39 14.18
N SER A 53 -3.47 29.46 13.23
CA SER A 53 -4.63 28.68 12.78
C SER A 53 -5.15 27.77 13.90
N SER A 54 -6.40 27.34 13.80
CA SER A 54 -7.05 26.41 14.75
C SER A 54 -6.34 25.05 14.90
N TYR A 55 -5.43 24.71 13.98
CA TYR A 55 -4.61 23.49 14.00
C TYR A 55 -3.21 23.69 14.58
N SER A 56 -2.84 24.92 14.97
CA SER A 56 -1.53 25.23 15.56
C SER A 56 -1.49 24.76 17.02
N ARG A 57 -0.66 23.76 17.35
CA ARG A 57 -0.41 23.36 18.74
C ARG A 57 1.01 23.73 19.14
N ILE A 58 1.13 24.77 19.97
CA ILE A 58 2.34 25.02 20.76
C ILE A 58 2.17 24.23 22.07
N ILE A 59 2.78 23.04 22.17
CA ILE A 59 2.89 22.34 23.46
C ILE A 59 4.28 22.63 24.00
N LEU A 60 4.45 23.83 24.55
CA LEU A 60 5.50 24.12 25.52
C LEU A 60 4.94 23.80 26.90
N ASP A 61 4.67 22.51 27.14
CA ASP A 61 4.50 22.07 28.51
C ASP A 61 5.90 21.87 29.09
N LYS A 62 6.12 22.15 30.38
CA LYS A 62 7.44 22.22 31.01
C LYS A 62 8.30 20.95 30.85
N ASN A 63 7.68 19.87 30.36
CA ASN A 63 8.29 18.58 30.08
C ASN A 63 8.00 18.01 28.67
N ARG A 64 7.50 18.80 27.69
CA ARG A 64 7.28 18.37 26.30
C ARG A 64 7.78 19.44 25.34
N SER A 65 8.45 19.05 24.27
CA SER A 65 8.95 20.01 23.26
C SER A 65 8.73 19.49 21.85
N TYR A 66 7.44 19.31 21.55
CA TYR A 66 6.94 19.09 20.21
C TYR A 66 6.56 20.43 19.58
N PHE A 67 7.09 20.69 18.39
CA PHE A 67 6.84 21.88 17.60
C PHE A 67 5.99 21.49 16.39
N SER A 68 4.82 22.12 16.29
CA SER A 68 3.99 22.10 15.08
C SER A 68 3.29 23.45 14.99
N ILE A 69 4.07 24.46 14.60
CA ILE A 69 3.60 25.84 14.49
C ILE A 69 3.58 26.19 13.02
N ASN A 70 2.41 26.55 12.49
CA ASN A 70 2.24 26.95 11.11
C ASN A 70 1.32 28.16 11.03
N THR A 71 1.50 28.99 10.01
CA THR A 71 0.68 30.16 9.74
C THR A 71 0.03 30.00 8.38
N GLU A 72 -1.30 30.08 8.31
CA GLU A 72 -2.03 29.94 7.04
C GLU A 72 -1.81 31.14 6.11
N ASN A 73 -1.63 32.35 6.66
CA ASN A 73 -1.60 33.61 5.88
C ASN A 73 -0.53 34.62 6.35
N GLY A 74 0.66 34.17 6.78
CA GLY A 74 1.67 35.09 7.32
C GLY A 74 3.05 34.48 7.55
N TYR A 75 3.81 35.06 8.48
CA TYR A 75 5.08 34.55 8.98
C TYR A 75 5.10 34.62 10.51
N LEU A 76 5.68 33.62 11.18
CA LEU A 76 5.92 33.60 12.63
C LEU A 76 6.96 34.62 13.06
N TYR A 77 8.00 34.78 12.25
CA TYR A 77 9.12 35.65 12.53
C TYR A 77 9.73 36.15 11.23
N LYS A 78 9.95 37.46 11.11
CA LYS A 78 10.62 38.06 9.95
C LYS A 78 11.94 38.68 10.37
N THR A 79 12.99 38.25 9.69
CA THR A 79 14.36 38.68 9.91
C THR A 79 14.71 39.83 8.97
N LYS A 80 15.82 40.51 9.26
CA LYS A 80 16.40 41.46 8.29
C LYS A 80 17.40 40.79 7.37
N ARG A 81 17.93 39.64 7.80
CA ARG A 81 18.83 38.78 7.05
C ARG A 81 18.07 37.82 6.14
N GLU A 82 18.75 37.29 5.12
CA GLU A 82 18.18 36.38 4.15
C GLU A 82 18.81 34.98 4.21
N GLY A 83 18.06 33.96 3.82
CA GLY A 83 18.50 32.56 3.75
C GLY A 83 19.00 32.05 5.10
N GLN A 84 20.19 31.45 5.12
CA GLN A 84 20.77 30.90 6.35
C GLN A 84 21.02 31.97 7.42
N GLU A 85 21.40 33.19 7.02
CA GLU A 85 21.63 34.28 7.98
C GLU A 85 20.32 34.68 8.70
N ALA A 86 19.16 34.51 8.06
CA ALA A 86 17.85 34.68 8.68
C ALA A 86 17.67 33.68 9.84
N ILE A 87 18.00 32.42 9.58
CA ILE A 87 17.90 31.34 10.57
C ILE A 87 18.86 31.58 11.74
N ASP A 88 20.11 31.97 11.45
CA ASP A 88 21.09 32.31 12.48
C ASP A 88 20.63 33.48 13.36
N GLU A 89 20.04 34.53 12.77
CA GLU A 89 19.47 35.66 13.51
C GLU A 89 18.35 35.20 14.44
N PHE A 90 17.40 34.42 13.92
CA PHE A 90 16.28 33.87 14.70
C PHE A 90 16.77 33.02 15.87
N LEU A 91 17.70 32.10 15.63
CA LEU A 91 18.24 31.22 16.67
C LEU A 91 19.07 31.98 17.71
N LYS A 92 19.90 32.96 17.30
CA LYS A 92 20.64 33.84 18.24
C LYS A 92 19.70 34.63 19.14
N SER A 93 18.50 34.96 18.66
CA SER A 93 17.46 35.60 19.44
C SER A 93 16.68 34.63 20.36
N ASN A 94 17.11 33.37 20.45
CA ASN A 94 16.46 32.28 21.19
C ASN A 94 15.03 31.93 20.70
N GLY A 95 14.74 32.24 19.42
CA GLY A 95 13.46 31.93 18.80
C GLY A 95 12.25 32.60 19.43
N LYS A 96 12.42 33.74 20.10
CA LYS A 96 11.31 34.42 20.79
C LYS A 96 10.22 34.90 19.82
N VAL A 97 8.96 34.58 20.11
CA VAL A 97 7.78 35.11 19.40
C VAL A 97 6.85 35.76 20.42
N ASN A 98 6.45 37.01 20.18
CA ASN A 98 5.61 37.80 21.09
C ASN A 98 6.11 37.84 22.56
N GLY A 99 7.43 37.79 22.75
CA GLY A 99 8.05 37.82 24.09
C GLY A 99 8.09 36.47 24.81
N GLN A 100 7.55 35.40 24.23
CA GLN A 100 7.66 34.04 24.75
C GLN A 100 8.84 33.31 24.11
N ASP A 101 9.64 32.62 24.93
CA ASP A 101 10.72 31.75 24.45
C ASP A 101 10.11 30.52 23.78
N LEU A 102 10.39 30.32 22.50
CA LEU A 102 9.97 29.10 21.80
C LEU A 102 10.99 27.97 21.97
N LEU A 103 12.27 28.29 22.06
CA LEU A 103 13.35 27.31 22.09
C LEU A 103 14.01 27.26 23.47
N PRO A 104 14.50 26.08 23.93
CA PRO A 104 15.31 25.96 25.12
C PRO A 104 16.53 26.87 25.09
N ASN A 105 17.03 27.22 26.28
CA ASN A 105 18.21 28.06 26.41
C ASN A 105 19.42 27.43 25.70
N ASN A 106 20.23 28.27 25.06
CA ASN A 106 21.43 27.85 24.32
C ASN A 106 21.20 26.87 23.15
N PHE A 107 19.96 26.62 22.73
CA PHE A 107 19.66 25.71 21.61
C PHE A 107 20.48 26.06 20.36
N TYR A 108 20.66 27.35 20.06
CA TYR A 108 21.51 27.80 18.95
C TYR A 108 22.94 27.23 19.02
N LYS A 109 23.62 27.35 20.16
CA LYS A 109 24.98 26.84 20.36
C LYS A 109 25.04 25.31 20.32
N ASN A 110 23.93 24.69 20.70
CA ASN A 110 23.72 23.26 20.82
C ASN A 110 23.04 22.68 19.56
N SER A 111 23.03 23.39 18.43
CA SER A 111 22.39 22.91 17.20
C SER A 111 23.32 23.09 16.00
N LYS A 112 23.16 22.22 15.01
CA LYS A 112 23.87 22.33 13.73
C LYS A 112 22.89 22.13 12.59
N ILE A 113 22.90 23.04 11.62
CA ILE A 113 22.21 22.85 10.34
C ILE A 113 22.89 21.68 9.62
N ILE A 114 22.13 20.63 9.33
CA ILE A 114 22.61 19.42 8.66
C ILE A 114 22.22 19.38 7.18
N ARG A 115 21.13 20.04 6.81
CA ARG A 115 20.64 20.09 5.44
C ARG A 115 19.83 21.35 5.22
N VAL A 116 19.98 21.93 4.03
CA VAL A 116 19.07 22.93 3.47
C VAL A 116 18.42 22.27 2.25
N ALA A 117 17.10 22.33 2.16
CA ALA A 117 16.36 21.81 1.01
C ALA A 117 15.45 22.91 0.47
N LYS A 118 15.35 23.00 -0.85
CA LYS A 118 14.37 23.87 -1.51
C LYS A 118 13.06 23.13 -1.69
N ASP A 119 11.95 23.86 -1.78
CA ASP A 119 10.65 23.23 -2.04
C ASP A 119 10.64 22.51 -3.40
N SER A 120 11.41 23.00 -4.38
CA SER A 120 11.65 22.30 -5.65
C SER A 120 12.35 20.95 -5.52
N GLU A 121 13.09 20.71 -4.43
CA GLU A 121 13.78 19.44 -4.16
C GLU A 121 12.90 18.48 -3.36
N LEU A 122 12.06 19.00 -2.47
CA LEU A 122 11.18 18.18 -1.62
C LEU A 122 9.85 17.85 -2.31
N ASN A 123 9.35 18.75 -3.16
CA ASN A 123 8.06 18.65 -3.86
C ASN A 123 8.18 19.18 -5.30
N PRO A 124 8.98 18.53 -6.16
CA PRO A 124 9.22 19.00 -7.54
C PRO A 124 7.94 19.17 -8.36
N LYS A 125 6.88 18.42 -8.02
CA LYS A 125 5.56 18.43 -8.67
C LYS A 125 4.76 19.74 -8.47
N TYR A 126 5.10 20.58 -7.48
CA TYR A 126 4.36 21.81 -7.13
C TYR A 126 5.19 23.10 -7.27
N SER A 127 6.39 23.01 -7.83
CA SER A 127 7.36 24.10 -7.98
C SER A 127 7.03 25.08 -9.13
N THR A 128 5.81 25.63 -9.17
CA THR A 128 5.41 26.64 -10.16
C THR A 128 5.18 28.04 -9.57
N SER A 129 5.33 28.22 -8.25
CA SER A 129 5.11 29.53 -7.61
C SER A 129 6.40 30.33 -7.44
N SER A 130 6.33 31.62 -7.72
CA SER A 130 7.39 32.65 -7.64
C SER A 130 7.99 32.87 -6.25
N ASN A 131 7.64 32.08 -5.23
CA ASN A 131 8.05 32.30 -3.85
C ASN A 131 9.14 31.28 -3.47
N SER A 132 10.38 31.76 -3.30
CA SER A 132 11.51 30.91 -2.91
C SER A 132 11.33 30.42 -1.47
N LYS A 133 10.87 29.17 -1.32
CA LYS A 133 10.79 28.48 -0.03
C LYS A 133 12.01 27.59 0.18
N GLU A 134 12.54 27.65 1.40
CA GLU A 134 13.70 26.88 1.86
C GLU A 134 13.39 26.25 3.22
N HIS A 135 13.94 25.07 3.44
CA HIS A 135 13.73 24.26 4.62
C HIS A 135 15.08 23.91 5.25
N TYR A 136 15.27 24.40 6.48
CA TYR A 136 16.50 24.23 7.23
C TYR A 136 16.30 23.15 8.28
N PHE A 137 17.04 22.06 8.16
CA PHE A 137 16.99 20.92 9.08
C PHE A 137 18.15 21.05 10.07
N LEU A 138 17.83 21.12 11.37
CA LEU A 138 18.77 21.27 12.46
C LEU A 138 18.76 20.03 13.35
N SER A 139 19.95 19.52 13.67
CA SER A 139 20.14 18.46 14.67
C SER A 139 20.65 19.08 15.98
N GLN A 140 20.02 18.70 17.11
CA GLN A 140 20.45 19.13 18.44
C GLN A 140 21.61 18.27 18.96
N LYS A 141 22.52 18.90 19.70
CA LYS A 141 23.73 18.31 20.27
C LYS A 141 23.98 18.85 21.67
N ILE A 142 24.59 18.06 22.55
CA ILE A 142 25.18 18.58 23.80
C ILE A 142 26.65 18.19 23.81
N ASN A 143 27.53 19.18 24.06
CA ASN A 143 28.99 19.00 24.03
C ASN A 143 29.51 18.35 22.73
N GLY A 144 28.87 18.66 21.59
CA GLY A 144 29.20 18.11 20.27
C GLY A 144 28.62 16.73 19.97
N ILE A 145 28.01 16.06 20.95
CA ILE A 145 27.39 14.73 20.81
C ILE A 145 25.92 14.90 20.37
N PRO A 146 25.47 14.25 19.28
CA PRO A 146 24.09 14.37 18.81
C PRO A 146 23.10 13.75 19.80
N ILE A 147 21.94 14.40 19.94
CA ILE A 147 20.79 13.82 20.64
C ILE A 147 19.94 13.08 19.59
N TYR A 148 19.79 11.77 19.77
CA TYR A 148 19.04 10.91 18.86
C TYR A 148 17.56 11.30 18.82
N GLY A 149 17.02 11.49 17.61
CA GLY A 149 15.64 11.94 17.39
C GLY A 149 15.36 13.43 17.65
N ALA A 150 16.33 14.19 18.18
CA ALA A 150 16.14 15.62 18.47
C ALA A 150 16.48 16.48 17.24
N SER A 151 15.45 16.85 16.48
CA SER A 151 15.59 17.67 15.28
C SER A 151 14.52 18.76 15.18
N LEU A 152 14.90 19.91 14.63
CA LEU A 152 14.02 21.03 14.36
C LEU A 152 14.12 21.39 12.87
N ILE A 153 12.97 21.61 12.23
CA ILE A 153 12.87 22.08 10.86
C ILE A 153 12.29 23.49 10.89
N ILE A 154 13.00 24.42 10.27
CA ILE A 154 12.57 25.80 10.13
C ILE A 154 12.27 26.06 8.65
N HIS A 155 11.02 26.44 8.37
CA HIS A 155 10.54 26.69 7.02
C HIS A 155 10.55 28.21 6.76
N LEU A 156 11.32 28.60 5.75
CA LEU A 156 11.55 29.97 5.32
C LEU A 156 10.83 30.21 3.99
N GLN A 157 10.13 31.33 3.86
CA GLN A 157 9.58 31.84 2.61
C GLN A 157 10.15 33.22 2.34
N ASN A 158 10.13 33.66 1.07
CA ASN A 158 10.57 35.00 0.66
C ASN A 158 11.98 35.36 1.16
N LYS A 159 12.82 34.34 1.40
CA LYS A 159 14.19 34.41 1.94
C LYS A 159 14.35 34.99 3.35
N ASN A 160 13.37 35.62 3.98
CA ASN A 160 13.54 36.22 5.32
C ASN A 160 12.32 36.06 6.25
N GLU A 161 11.33 35.26 5.84
CA GLU A 161 10.10 35.06 6.59
C GLU A 161 10.01 33.61 7.05
N ILE A 162 10.17 33.37 8.35
CA ILE A 162 9.96 32.06 8.96
C ILE A 162 8.46 31.91 9.16
N TYR A 163 7.82 30.98 8.45
CA TYR A 163 6.37 30.79 8.46
C TYR A 163 5.91 29.51 9.15
N SER A 164 6.81 28.53 9.31
CA SER A 164 6.52 27.29 10.01
C SER A 164 7.76 26.77 10.74
N ILE A 165 7.53 26.12 11.88
CA ILE A 165 8.53 25.41 12.67
C ILE A 165 7.94 24.06 13.08
N SER A 166 8.65 22.99 12.77
CA SER A 166 8.25 21.61 13.12
C SER A 166 9.40 20.81 13.73
N GLY A 167 9.10 19.85 14.59
CA GLY A 167 10.11 18.92 15.13
C GLY A 167 9.96 18.60 16.61
N ASN A 168 10.98 17.95 17.18
CA ASN A 168 11.03 17.54 18.58
C ASN A 168 12.46 17.74 19.11
N ILE A 169 12.62 18.32 20.31
CA ILE A 169 13.93 18.65 20.88
C ILE A 169 13.97 18.37 22.39
N ALA A 170 15.15 18.11 22.95
CA ALA A 170 15.35 18.02 24.39
C ALA A 170 15.35 19.42 25.03
N THR A 171 14.66 19.56 26.17
CA THR A 171 14.60 20.79 26.96
C THR A 171 15.69 20.92 28.01
N ASN A 172 16.30 19.80 28.39
CA ASN A 172 17.37 19.73 29.38
C ASN A 172 18.74 19.74 28.67
N ASP A 173 19.69 20.49 29.19
CA ASP A 173 21.08 20.55 28.70
C ASP A 173 22.03 19.61 29.48
N SER A 174 21.57 19.01 30.57
CA SER A 174 22.38 18.10 31.40
C SER A 174 22.45 16.71 30.78
N ILE A 175 23.61 16.04 30.83
CA ILE A 175 23.82 14.66 30.37
C ILE A 175 24.35 13.78 31.51
N THR A 176 24.05 12.49 31.49
CA THR A 176 24.61 11.53 32.46
C THR A 176 26.14 11.43 32.32
N LYS A 177 26.83 11.17 33.45
CA LYS A 177 28.30 11.02 33.46
C LYS A 177 28.70 9.61 33.03
N GLU A 178 29.68 9.54 32.14
CA GLU A 178 30.33 8.30 31.71
C GLU A 178 31.03 7.62 32.90
N LYS A 179 30.71 6.33 33.13
CA LYS A 179 31.28 5.47 34.17
C LYS A 179 31.86 4.16 33.63
N ILE A 180 31.55 3.80 32.39
CA ILE A 180 32.13 2.65 31.68
C ILE A 180 32.81 3.10 30.40
N SER A 181 33.79 2.32 29.95
CA SER A 181 34.49 2.59 28.69
C SER A 181 33.64 2.21 27.48
N GLU A 182 33.92 2.81 26.32
CA GLU A 182 33.28 2.43 25.05
C GLU A 182 33.52 0.94 24.72
N LYS A 183 34.71 0.42 25.04
CA LYS A 183 35.03 -1.01 24.86
C LYS A 183 34.13 -1.92 25.70
N GLU A 184 33.86 -1.54 26.95
CA GLU A 184 32.94 -2.27 27.82
C GLU A 184 31.51 -2.23 27.27
N ALA A 185 31.07 -1.06 26.78
CA ALA A 185 29.76 -0.90 26.17
C ALA A 185 29.58 -1.70 24.87
N VAL A 186 30.60 -1.76 24.00
CA VAL A 186 30.61 -2.64 22.82
C VAL A 186 30.49 -4.10 23.25
N GLY A 187 31.18 -4.53 24.31
CA GLY A 187 31.04 -5.90 24.84
C GLY A 187 29.62 -6.21 25.31
N ILE A 188 28.97 -5.28 26.00
CA ILE A 188 27.56 -5.40 26.40
C ILE A 188 26.65 -5.53 25.17
N ALA A 189 26.84 -4.64 24.18
CA ALA A 189 26.04 -4.65 22.96
C ALA A 189 26.28 -5.92 22.13
N THR A 190 27.51 -6.42 22.06
CA THR A 190 27.87 -7.67 21.37
C THR A 190 27.17 -8.86 22.00
N ASN A 191 27.18 -8.94 23.34
CA ASN A 191 26.49 -10.01 24.06
C ASN A 191 24.98 -9.99 23.84
N GLN A 192 24.38 -8.80 23.72
CA GLN A 192 22.97 -8.71 23.36
C GLN A 192 22.73 -9.06 21.89
N ALA A 193 23.56 -8.56 20.97
CA ALA A 193 23.46 -8.87 19.56
C ALA A 193 23.57 -10.38 19.27
N ALA A 194 24.45 -11.07 19.99
CA ALA A 194 24.58 -12.53 19.90
C ALA A 194 23.32 -13.27 20.38
N LYS A 195 22.60 -12.73 21.37
CA LYS A 195 21.32 -13.28 21.84
C LYS A 195 20.20 -13.00 20.84
N ASP A 196 20.09 -11.76 20.36
CA ASP A 196 19.05 -11.33 19.43
C ASP A 196 19.18 -12.01 18.06
N SER A 197 20.40 -12.35 17.63
CA SER A 197 20.66 -13.01 16.34
C SER A 197 20.55 -14.54 16.37
N SER A 198 20.21 -15.15 17.51
CA SER A 198 20.04 -16.61 17.63
C SER A 198 21.23 -17.43 17.06
N TYR A 199 22.48 -17.08 17.41
CA TYR A 199 23.76 -17.75 17.04
C TYR A 199 24.53 -17.21 15.81
N ALA A 200 24.37 -15.95 15.38
CA ALA A 200 25.24 -15.40 14.33
C ALA A 200 26.71 -15.31 14.78
N THR A 201 27.56 -16.24 14.33
CA THR A 201 29.01 -16.25 14.61
C THR A 201 29.78 -15.19 13.82
N ASP A 202 29.11 -14.47 12.93
CA ASP A 202 29.69 -13.53 11.97
C ASP A 202 29.26 -12.06 12.19
N LEU A 203 28.79 -11.73 13.40
CA LEU A 203 28.45 -10.35 13.76
C LEU A 203 29.68 -9.45 13.64
N VAL A 204 29.53 -8.37 12.87
CA VAL A 204 30.55 -7.34 12.70
C VAL A 204 30.00 -6.02 13.22
N VAL A 205 30.77 -5.35 14.07
CA VAL A 205 30.50 -3.95 14.44
C VAL A 205 30.77 -3.09 13.21
N LYS A 206 29.73 -2.47 12.65
CA LYS A 206 29.85 -1.59 11.49
C LYS A 206 30.15 -0.16 11.87
N ASP A 207 29.47 0.31 12.90
CA ASP A 207 29.61 1.66 13.42
C ASP A 207 29.46 1.64 14.94
N SER A 208 30.17 2.54 15.59
CA SER A 208 30.07 2.75 17.02
C SER A 208 30.38 4.20 17.33
N SER A 209 29.40 4.93 17.83
CA SER A 209 29.56 6.35 18.14
C SER A 209 28.76 6.76 19.37
N LYS A 210 29.28 7.75 20.10
CA LYS A 210 28.56 8.34 21.23
C LYS A 210 27.30 9.05 20.71
N SER A 211 26.20 8.78 21.39
CA SER A 211 24.90 9.38 21.10
C SER A 211 24.18 9.67 22.42
N ILE A 212 23.40 10.74 22.45
CA ILE A 212 22.57 11.08 23.61
C ILE A 212 21.17 10.55 23.35
N LEU A 213 20.68 9.71 24.26
CA LEU A 213 19.33 9.18 24.20
C LEU A 213 18.45 9.86 25.25
N ASN A 214 17.35 10.46 24.81
CA ASN A 214 16.30 10.97 25.68
C ASN A 214 15.05 10.13 25.43
N LEU A 215 14.71 9.25 26.37
CA LEU A 215 13.65 8.26 26.19
C LEU A 215 12.27 8.90 26.00
N LYS A 216 12.07 10.11 26.54
CA LYS A 216 10.85 10.88 26.31
C LYS A 216 10.71 11.38 24.89
N LEU A 217 11.79 11.78 24.22
CA LEU A 217 11.73 12.18 22.81
C LEU A 217 11.26 11.04 21.90
N LEU A 218 11.56 9.81 22.28
CA LEU A 218 11.16 8.60 21.57
C LEU A 218 9.77 8.08 21.97
N GLY A 219 9.09 8.73 22.93
CA GLY A 219 7.80 8.27 23.45
C GLY A 219 7.88 7.00 24.28
N LEU A 220 9.07 6.59 24.74
CA LEU A 220 9.30 5.34 25.47
C LEU A 220 9.19 5.51 26.99
N SER A 221 9.29 6.74 27.49
CA SER A 221 9.24 7.06 28.92
C SER A 221 8.81 8.51 29.15
N GLU A 222 8.35 8.85 30.35
CA GLU A 222 8.17 10.24 30.77
C GLU A 222 9.46 10.89 31.28
N ASP A 223 10.55 10.12 31.39
CA ASP A 223 11.88 10.54 31.84
C ASP A 223 12.53 11.52 30.86
N VAL A 224 12.85 12.71 31.37
CA VAL A 224 13.49 13.81 30.62
C VAL A 224 15.03 13.77 30.66
N VAL A 225 15.62 12.74 31.27
CA VAL A 225 17.07 12.59 31.36
C VAL A 225 17.69 12.33 29.99
N ASN A 226 18.78 13.04 29.70
CA ASN A 226 19.63 12.78 28.54
C ASN A 226 20.71 11.78 28.95
N HIS A 227 20.56 10.54 28.50
CA HIS A 227 21.52 9.49 28.75
C HIS A 227 22.67 9.58 27.74
N LEU A 228 23.89 9.70 28.22
CA LEU A 228 25.07 9.50 27.39
C LEU A 228 25.20 8.00 27.09
N THR A 229 25.01 7.62 25.83
CA THR A 229 25.05 6.24 25.37
C THR A 229 26.16 6.02 24.34
N LEU A 230 26.58 4.77 24.20
CA LEU A 230 27.27 4.31 22.99
C LEU A 230 26.24 3.61 22.10
N ALA A 231 26.06 4.14 20.90
CA ALA A 231 25.25 3.54 19.85
C ALA A 231 26.14 2.61 19.02
N VAL A 232 25.92 1.30 19.11
CA VAL A 232 26.73 0.29 18.45
C VAL A 232 25.87 -0.45 17.45
N GLN A 233 26.21 -0.34 16.17
CA GLN A 233 25.56 -1.05 15.09
C GLN A 233 26.30 -2.35 14.78
N PHE A 234 25.54 -3.44 14.75
CA PHE A 234 26.00 -4.75 14.31
C PHE A 234 25.32 -5.11 13.01
N ASP A 235 26.10 -5.63 12.08
CA ASP A 235 25.60 -6.32 10.90
C ASP A 235 26.08 -7.78 10.88
N SER A 236 25.29 -8.67 10.29
CA SER A 236 25.71 -10.00 9.86
C SER A 236 25.46 -10.13 8.36
N ALA A 237 26.50 -10.45 7.60
CA ALA A 237 26.37 -10.68 6.17
C ALA A 237 25.73 -12.05 5.86
N LYS A 238 25.81 -13.01 6.80
CA LYS A 238 25.26 -14.36 6.61
C LYS A 238 23.85 -14.53 7.16
N ASN A 239 23.47 -13.80 8.20
CA ASN A 239 22.26 -14.05 8.97
C ASN A 239 21.25 -12.89 8.94
N PHE A 240 21.29 -12.03 7.91
CA PHE A 240 20.30 -10.95 7.69
C PHE A 240 19.96 -10.17 8.96
N PHE A 241 21.00 -9.71 9.64
CA PHE A 241 20.89 -9.01 10.90
C PHE A 241 21.53 -7.65 10.75
N SER A 242 20.77 -6.58 10.98
CA SER A 242 21.31 -5.23 11.17
C SER A 242 20.55 -4.55 12.29
N LYS A 243 21.22 -4.32 13.42
CA LYS A 243 20.57 -3.75 14.60
C LYS A 243 21.53 -2.80 15.30
N ARG A 244 21.00 -1.69 15.81
CA ARG A 244 21.77 -0.74 16.62
C ARG A 244 21.28 -0.75 18.05
N TYR A 245 22.23 -0.80 18.97
CA TYR A 245 21.99 -0.86 20.39
C TYR A 245 22.54 0.39 21.08
N TYR A 246 21.77 0.95 21.99
CA TYR A 246 22.14 2.13 22.77
C TYR A 246 22.41 1.71 24.21
N VAL A 247 23.70 1.59 24.54
CA VAL A 247 24.16 1.20 25.89
C VAL A 247 24.48 2.44 26.71
N ASP A 248 23.83 2.59 27.86
CA ASP A 248 24.05 3.70 28.81
C ASP A 248 25.44 3.61 29.44
N LEU A 249 26.26 4.61 29.15
CA LEU A 249 27.63 4.68 29.64
C LEU A 249 27.71 5.00 31.14
N SER A 250 26.61 5.36 31.78
CA SER A 250 26.57 5.69 33.21
C SER A 250 26.22 4.50 34.12
N ASN A 251 25.56 3.47 33.59
CA ASN A 251 24.99 2.39 34.41
C ASN A 251 24.98 1.00 33.77
N ARG A 252 25.53 0.82 32.56
CA ARG A 252 25.62 -0.45 31.80
C ARG A 252 24.29 -0.97 31.24
N LYS A 253 23.19 -0.26 31.38
CA LYS A 253 21.89 -0.71 30.87
C LYS A 253 21.79 -0.48 29.37
N MET A 254 21.14 -1.41 28.69
CA MET A 254 20.64 -1.18 27.34
C MET A 254 19.34 -0.38 27.45
N LEU A 255 19.31 0.83 26.90
CA LEU A 255 18.15 1.72 27.01
C LEU A 255 17.20 1.60 25.83
N TYR A 256 17.76 1.31 24.66
CA TYR A 256 17.02 1.22 23.41
C TYR A 256 17.80 0.36 22.42
N SER A 257 17.07 -0.25 21.51
CA SER A 257 17.63 -0.89 20.33
C SER A 257 16.67 -0.65 19.18
N GLU A 258 17.22 -0.46 17.99
CA GLU A 258 16.44 -0.30 16.77
C GLU A 258 16.91 -1.30 15.73
N ASP A 259 15.95 -1.95 15.10
CA ASP A 259 16.22 -2.77 13.92
C ASP A 259 16.55 -1.83 12.77
N LEU A 260 17.76 -1.93 12.26
CA LEU A 260 18.23 -1.19 11.08
C LEU A 260 18.01 -1.97 9.78
N ILE A 261 17.29 -3.08 9.92
CA ILE A 261 16.71 -3.82 8.82
C ILE A 261 15.56 -2.99 8.24
N THR A 262 15.88 -2.03 7.38
CA THR A 262 14.88 -1.15 6.74
C THR A 262 14.21 -1.76 5.50
N GLN A 263 14.51 -3.03 5.19
CA GLN A 263 14.24 -3.63 3.86
C GLN A 263 13.98 -5.14 3.83
N VAL A 264 13.60 -5.83 4.92
CA VAL A 264 13.48 -7.30 4.84
C VAL A 264 12.12 -7.74 4.34
N MET A 265 12.03 -7.72 3.01
CA MET A 265 11.36 -8.77 2.28
C MET A 265 11.62 -10.12 2.97
N THR A 266 10.56 -10.75 3.46
CA THR A 266 10.64 -12.06 4.09
C THR A 266 10.14 -13.10 3.11
N ARG A 267 11.03 -13.94 2.55
CA ARG A 267 10.63 -15.02 1.64
C ARG A 267 10.55 -16.36 2.36
N LYS A 268 9.57 -17.17 1.97
CA LYS A 268 9.41 -18.57 2.38
C LYS A 268 9.10 -19.42 1.15
N VAL A 269 9.92 -20.43 0.89
CA VAL A 269 9.70 -21.42 -0.15
C VAL A 269 9.40 -22.78 0.49
N TYR A 270 8.25 -23.32 0.13
CA TYR A 270 7.80 -24.65 0.53
C TYR A 270 7.93 -25.61 -0.65
N ASP A 271 8.18 -26.87 -0.34
CA ASP A 271 8.28 -27.95 -1.32
C ASP A 271 7.24 -29.02 -1.00
N CYS A 272 6.41 -29.34 -1.98
CA CYS A 272 5.41 -30.40 -1.84
C CYS A 272 5.96 -31.78 -2.21
N ASN A 273 7.18 -31.89 -2.74
CA ASN A 273 7.81 -33.16 -3.12
C ASN A 273 6.90 -34.05 -3.99
N GLY A 274 6.13 -33.44 -4.91
CA GLY A 274 5.20 -34.15 -5.78
C GLY A 274 3.94 -34.68 -5.07
N THR A 275 3.52 -34.07 -3.96
CA THR A 275 2.23 -34.35 -3.28
C THR A 275 1.13 -33.34 -3.65
N SER A 276 -0.13 -33.78 -3.50
CA SER A 276 -1.33 -33.10 -4.05
C SER A 276 -1.99 -32.07 -3.15
N ASN A 277 -1.54 -31.90 -1.89
CA ASN A 277 -2.13 -30.92 -0.99
C ASN A 277 -1.16 -30.47 0.12
N PRO A 278 -1.29 -29.22 0.61
CA PRO A 278 -0.66 -28.80 1.85
C PRO A 278 -1.01 -29.74 3.03
N PRO A 279 -0.12 -29.90 4.02
CA PRO A 279 1.03 -29.04 4.27
C PRO A 279 2.27 -29.46 3.49
N CYS A 280 2.74 -28.56 2.61
CA CYS A 280 4.05 -28.66 1.99
C CYS A 280 5.11 -28.20 3.01
N SER A 281 6.32 -28.76 2.93
CA SER A 281 7.34 -28.51 3.94
C SER A 281 8.09 -27.23 3.63
N LEU A 282 8.29 -26.35 4.63
CA LEU A 282 9.17 -25.20 4.48
C LEU A 282 10.59 -25.71 4.25
N ARG A 283 11.22 -25.29 3.15
CA ARG A 283 12.55 -25.77 2.75
C ARG A 283 13.58 -24.66 2.66
N ARG A 284 13.15 -23.42 2.47
CA ARG A 284 14.01 -22.24 2.46
C ARG A 284 13.27 -21.02 2.98
N SER A 285 13.90 -20.32 3.90
CA SER A 285 13.46 -19.04 4.46
C SER A 285 14.46 -17.94 4.11
N GLU A 286 14.12 -16.69 4.45
CA GLU A 286 15.00 -15.56 4.20
C GLU A 286 16.41 -15.78 4.79
N GLY A 287 17.42 -15.70 3.93
CA GLY A 287 18.82 -15.89 4.29
C GLY A 287 19.32 -17.32 4.42
N GLU A 288 18.46 -18.32 4.26
CA GLU A 288 18.90 -19.71 4.22
C GLU A 288 19.59 -20.05 2.89
N PRO A 289 20.60 -20.95 2.93
CA PRO A 289 21.31 -21.37 1.72
C PRO A 289 20.35 -22.06 0.73
N PRO A 290 20.74 -22.14 -0.56
CA PRO A 290 19.98 -22.86 -1.57
C PRO A 290 19.58 -24.27 -1.12
N MET A 291 18.34 -24.66 -1.41
CA MET A 291 17.75 -25.93 -0.98
C MET A 291 18.12 -27.12 -1.87
N GLY A 292 18.83 -26.87 -2.99
CA GLY A 292 19.31 -27.89 -3.91
C GLY A 292 18.23 -28.37 -4.90
N ASP A 293 17.13 -27.63 -5.00
CA ASP A 293 16.04 -27.84 -5.95
C ASP A 293 15.98 -26.63 -6.88
N LEU A 294 16.07 -26.85 -8.20
CA LEU A 294 16.18 -25.77 -9.17
C LEU A 294 14.98 -24.82 -9.12
N ASP A 295 13.76 -25.35 -9.13
CA ASP A 295 12.55 -24.52 -9.09
C ASP A 295 12.46 -23.77 -7.74
N GLY A 296 12.75 -24.44 -6.62
CA GLY A 296 12.74 -23.83 -5.30
C GLY A 296 13.76 -22.70 -5.15
N ASP A 297 14.98 -22.90 -5.66
CA ASP A 297 16.04 -21.90 -5.62
C ASP A 297 15.79 -20.75 -6.59
N SER A 298 15.32 -21.03 -7.81
CA SER A 298 14.90 -20.01 -8.77
C SER A 298 13.74 -19.18 -8.24
N LEU A 299 12.69 -19.81 -7.68
CA LEU A 299 11.55 -19.09 -7.12
C LEU A 299 11.96 -18.17 -5.97
N TYR A 300 12.84 -18.63 -5.08
CA TYR A 300 13.37 -17.81 -3.99
C TYR A 300 14.03 -16.54 -4.54
N ASP A 301 14.92 -16.68 -5.52
CA ASP A 301 15.64 -15.54 -6.10
C ASP A 301 14.70 -14.61 -6.87
N LEU A 302 13.78 -15.16 -7.67
CA LEU A 302 12.82 -14.42 -8.47
C LEU A 302 11.82 -13.63 -7.63
N MET A 303 11.31 -14.19 -6.52
CA MET A 303 10.49 -13.41 -5.57
C MET A 303 11.23 -12.16 -5.07
N GLY A 304 12.55 -12.26 -4.92
CA GLY A 304 13.42 -11.14 -4.57
C GLY A 304 13.52 -10.08 -5.65
N GLU A 305 13.73 -10.53 -6.88
CA GLU A 305 13.82 -9.67 -8.04
C GLU A 305 12.51 -8.89 -8.28
N VAL A 306 11.37 -9.59 -8.26
CA VAL A 306 10.06 -9.00 -8.51
C VAL A 306 9.66 -8.04 -7.37
N TYR A 307 9.91 -8.41 -6.11
CA TYR A 307 9.72 -7.51 -4.98
C TYR A 307 10.50 -6.20 -5.16
N ASN A 308 11.78 -6.30 -5.54
CA ASN A 308 12.63 -5.12 -5.72
C ASN A 308 12.11 -4.20 -6.82
N TYR A 309 11.54 -4.74 -7.90
CA TYR A 309 10.88 -3.93 -8.91
C TYR A 309 9.69 -3.15 -8.32
N TYR A 310 8.75 -3.83 -7.66
CA TYR A 310 7.58 -3.17 -7.07
C TYR A 310 7.96 -2.12 -6.01
N PHE A 311 8.94 -2.44 -5.16
CA PHE A 311 9.41 -1.54 -4.12
C PHE A 311 10.15 -0.33 -4.70
N ASN A 312 11.12 -0.54 -5.59
CA ASN A 312 11.93 0.56 -6.12
C ASN A 312 11.18 1.42 -7.13
N THR A 313 10.25 0.85 -7.89
CA THR A 313 9.50 1.58 -8.92
C THR A 313 8.26 2.28 -8.35
N PHE A 314 7.55 1.64 -7.40
CA PHE A 314 6.26 2.16 -6.92
C PHE A 314 6.20 2.42 -5.42
N GLY A 315 7.26 2.11 -4.67
CA GLY A 315 7.24 2.17 -3.20
C GLY A 315 6.32 1.12 -2.57
N ARG A 316 5.95 0.06 -3.29
CA ARG A 316 5.08 -1.00 -2.78
C ARG A 316 5.90 -2.03 -2.01
N ASP A 317 5.62 -2.15 -0.72
CA ASP A 317 6.23 -3.15 0.14
C ASP A 317 5.46 -4.48 0.09
N ALA A 318 6.01 -5.47 -0.63
CA ALA A 318 5.44 -6.81 -0.82
C ALA A 318 4.09 -6.86 -1.56
N LEU A 319 3.41 -8.00 -1.47
CA LEU A 319 2.14 -8.23 -2.17
C LEU A 319 1.04 -7.32 -1.65
N ASP A 320 0.99 -7.02 -0.35
CA ASP A 320 -0.07 -6.24 0.30
C ASP A 320 0.22 -4.74 0.43
N GLY A 321 1.44 -4.32 0.09
CA GLY A 321 1.89 -2.94 0.28
C GLY A 321 2.27 -2.59 1.72
N ALA A 322 2.34 -3.58 2.61
CA ALA A 322 2.64 -3.44 4.03
C ALA A 322 3.69 -4.45 4.54
N GLY A 323 4.45 -5.08 3.64
CA GLY A 323 5.57 -5.95 3.99
C GLY A 323 5.18 -7.36 4.44
N ALA A 324 4.02 -7.87 4.00
CA ALA A 324 3.68 -9.27 4.25
C ALA A 324 4.76 -10.24 3.71
N PRO A 325 4.98 -11.39 4.38
CA PRO A 325 5.90 -12.40 3.89
C PRO A 325 5.51 -12.91 2.49
N LEU A 326 6.48 -12.97 1.59
CA LEU A 326 6.35 -13.60 0.29
C LEU A 326 6.42 -15.11 0.45
N GLN A 327 5.43 -15.82 -0.08
CA GLN A 327 5.32 -17.26 0.07
C GLN A 327 5.22 -17.92 -1.32
N GLY A 328 6.12 -18.88 -1.55
CA GLY A 328 6.20 -19.67 -2.76
C GLY A 328 6.11 -21.17 -2.46
N ILE A 329 5.43 -21.93 -3.29
CA ILE A 329 5.34 -23.39 -3.21
C ILE A 329 5.83 -23.99 -4.53
N VAL A 330 6.78 -24.91 -4.48
CA VAL A 330 7.26 -25.65 -5.65
C VAL A 330 6.91 -27.13 -5.59
N ASN A 331 7.04 -27.80 -6.74
CA ASN A 331 6.82 -29.23 -6.91
C ASN A 331 5.43 -29.72 -6.46
N ILE A 332 4.38 -28.92 -6.74
CA ILE A 332 3.00 -29.36 -6.51
C ILE A 332 2.64 -30.52 -7.47
N TYR A 333 1.81 -31.47 -7.02
CA TYR A 333 1.39 -32.60 -7.86
C TYR A 333 0.24 -32.28 -8.81
N SER A 334 -0.70 -31.43 -8.40
CA SER A 334 -1.93 -31.15 -9.15
C SER A 334 -2.47 -29.76 -8.86
N VAL A 335 -3.12 -29.17 -9.86
CA VAL A 335 -3.88 -27.93 -9.75
C VAL A 335 -5.36 -28.24 -10.00
N ASN A 336 -6.24 -27.89 -9.05
CA ASN A 336 -7.69 -28.15 -9.13
C ASN A 336 -8.04 -29.61 -9.48
N GLY A 337 -7.32 -30.58 -8.90
CA GLY A 337 -7.51 -32.01 -9.13
C GLY A 337 -6.93 -32.53 -10.45
N THR A 338 -6.35 -31.67 -11.30
CA THR A 338 -5.65 -32.06 -12.53
C THR A 338 -4.16 -32.24 -12.25
N PRO A 339 -3.57 -33.43 -12.46
CA PRO A 339 -2.15 -33.65 -12.23
C PRO A 339 -1.26 -32.74 -13.11
N CYS A 340 -0.17 -32.22 -12.55
CA CYS A 340 0.83 -31.44 -13.28
C CYS A 340 1.49 -32.22 -14.43
N SER A 341 1.46 -33.56 -14.37
CA SER A 341 1.88 -34.46 -15.45
C SER A 341 0.93 -34.45 -16.65
N VAL A 342 -0.31 -33.99 -16.47
CA VAL A 342 -1.34 -33.85 -17.51
C VAL A 342 -1.39 -32.40 -18.00
N PHE A 343 -1.35 -31.45 -17.05
CA PHE A 343 -1.36 -30.03 -17.34
C PHE A 343 -0.45 -29.31 -16.34
N SER A 344 0.76 -28.96 -16.79
CA SER A 344 1.66 -28.13 -15.99
C SER A 344 1.05 -26.73 -15.84
N ASN A 345 1.23 -26.11 -14.68
CA ASN A 345 0.65 -24.82 -14.37
C ASN A 345 1.41 -24.08 -13.24
N ALA A 346 1.11 -22.80 -13.07
CA ALA A 346 1.38 -22.04 -11.85
C ALA A 346 0.10 -21.27 -11.48
N TYR A 347 -0.03 -20.84 -10.23
CA TYR A 347 -1.14 -20.00 -9.79
C TYR A 347 -0.83 -19.28 -8.47
N ASN A 348 -1.49 -18.16 -8.23
CA ASN A 348 -1.56 -17.50 -6.93
C ASN A 348 -2.95 -17.71 -6.30
N THR A 349 -2.99 -18.04 -5.00
CA THR A 349 -4.27 -18.23 -4.28
C THR A 349 -5.07 -16.94 -4.08
N GLY A 350 -4.44 -15.77 -4.20
CA GLY A 350 -5.01 -14.48 -3.87
C GLY A 350 -5.44 -14.37 -2.39
N GLY A 351 -6.24 -13.34 -2.08
CA GLY A 351 -6.83 -13.12 -0.76
C GLY A 351 -6.07 -12.11 0.11
N ALA A 352 -6.38 -12.10 1.41
CA ALA A 352 -5.75 -11.19 2.37
C ALA A 352 -4.23 -11.41 2.41
N GLY A 353 -3.45 -10.34 2.28
CA GLY A 353 -1.99 -10.43 2.20
C GLY A 353 -1.42 -10.80 0.82
N GLY A 354 -2.28 -11.03 -0.19
CA GLY A 354 -1.83 -11.31 -1.57
C GLY A 354 -1.65 -12.78 -1.93
N GLY A 355 -1.91 -13.70 -1.00
CA GLY A 355 -1.91 -15.14 -1.27
C GLY A 355 -0.53 -15.80 -1.30
N ILE A 356 -0.51 -17.04 -1.79
CA ILE A 356 0.69 -17.88 -1.94
C ILE A 356 0.83 -18.24 -3.42
N MET A 357 2.04 -18.08 -3.96
CA MET A 357 2.37 -18.45 -5.33
C MET A 357 2.75 -19.93 -5.38
N ALA A 358 2.15 -20.72 -6.27
CA ALA A 358 2.34 -22.16 -6.34
C ALA A 358 2.69 -22.60 -7.77
N TYR A 359 3.68 -23.48 -7.89
CA TYR A 359 4.30 -23.86 -9.15
C TYR A 359 4.37 -25.38 -9.30
N CYS A 360 3.88 -25.89 -10.44
CA CYS A 360 4.26 -27.22 -10.92
C CYS A 360 5.77 -27.24 -11.21
N LYS A 361 6.33 -28.44 -11.31
CA LYS A 361 7.73 -28.62 -11.67
C LYS A 361 8.03 -27.98 -13.04
N GLY A 362 9.10 -27.20 -13.13
CA GLY A 362 9.59 -26.54 -14.33
C GLY A 362 8.83 -25.28 -14.72
N THR A 363 7.96 -24.73 -13.85
CA THR A 363 7.22 -23.49 -14.13
C THR A 363 7.70 -22.27 -13.34
N ALA A 364 8.72 -22.41 -12.49
CA ALA A 364 9.32 -21.30 -11.73
C ALA A 364 10.29 -20.47 -12.60
N THR A 365 9.79 -19.88 -13.68
CA THR A 365 10.53 -18.98 -14.57
C THR A 365 10.27 -17.51 -14.25
N ARG A 366 11.08 -16.61 -14.80
CA ARG A 366 11.11 -15.19 -14.44
C ARG A 366 9.81 -14.46 -14.73
N ASP A 367 9.27 -14.68 -15.92
CA ASP A 367 7.98 -14.20 -16.39
C ASP A 367 6.80 -14.76 -15.60
N ILE A 368 6.75 -16.09 -15.39
CA ILE A 368 5.68 -16.74 -14.62
C ILE A 368 5.74 -16.30 -13.16
N ALA A 369 6.92 -16.21 -12.55
CA ALA A 369 7.05 -15.76 -11.17
C ALA A 369 6.60 -14.31 -10.99
N ALA A 370 6.92 -13.44 -11.95
CA ALA A 370 6.42 -12.06 -11.96
C ALA A 370 4.90 -12.01 -12.15
N HIS A 371 4.35 -12.82 -13.06
CA HIS A 371 2.91 -12.94 -13.31
C HIS A 371 2.16 -13.36 -12.04
N GLU A 372 2.59 -14.44 -11.37
CA GLU A 372 1.96 -14.92 -10.13
C GLU A 372 2.08 -13.92 -8.97
N PHE A 373 3.19 -13.20 -8.89
CA PHE A 373 3.35 -12.11 -7.91
C PHE A 373 2.33 -11.00 -8.18
N THR A 374 2.16 -10.60 -9.44
CA THR A 374 1.22 -9.55 -9.82
C THR A 374 -0.22 -9.93 -9.52
N HIS A 375 -0.63 -11.20 -9.64
CA HIS A 375 -1.95 -11.63 -9.17
C HIS A 375 -2.18 -11.29 -7.68
N GLY A 376 -1.17 -11.44 -6.83
CA GLY A 376 -1.24 -11.05 -5.42
C GLY A 376 -1.34 -9.53 -5.20
N VAL A 377 -0.70 -8.75 -6.08
CA VAL A 377 -0.85 -7.27 -6.10
C VAL A 377 -2.26 -6.89 -6.53
N VAL A 378 -2.81 -7.52 -7.57
CA VAL A 378 -4.18 -7.28 -8.03
C VAL A 378 -5.18 -7.62 -6.92
N SER A 379 -5.01 -8.74 -6.20
CA SER A 379 -5.94 -9.17 -5.16
C SER A 379 -5.98 -8.24 -3.95
N THR A 380 -4.90 -7.51 -3.68
CA THR A 380 -4.78 -6.57 -2.54
C THR A 380 -4.97 -5.11 -2.94
N THR A 381 -5.36 -4.86 -4.20
CA THR A 381 -5.63 -3.52 -4.73
C THR A 381 -7.03 -3.47 -5.33
N ALA A 382 -7.17 -3.66 -6.64
CA ALA A 382 -8.48 -3.65 -7.33
C ALA A 382 -9.36 -4.85 -6.96
N GLY A 383 -8.76 -5.97 -6.54
CA GLY A 383 -9.48 -7.18 -6.15
C GLY A 383 -10.33 -7.76 -7.28
N LEU A 384 -9.80 -7.77 -8.52
CA LEU A 384 -10.53 -8.25 -9.70
C LEU A 384 -11.09 -9.66 -9.49
N ALA A 385 -12.39 -9.80 -9.69
CA ALA A 385 -13.09 -11.07 -9.55
C ALA A 385 -12.60 -12.11 -10.57
N PRO A 386 -12.82 -13.41 -10.33
CA PRO A 386 -12.49 -14.44 -11.31
C PRO A 386 -13.54 -14.51 -12.43
N GLY A 387 -13.09 -14.63 -13.69
CA GLY A 387 -13.95 -14.84 -14.87
C GLY A 387 -14.31 -13.56 -15.64
N TYR A 388 -15.03 -13.69 -16.76
CA TYR A 388 -15.47 -12.55 -17.58
C TYR A 388 -14.33 -11.60 -17.98
N GLN A 389 -14.63 -10.34 -18.33
CA GLN A 389 -13.60 -9.35 -18.67
C GLN A 389 -12.71 -8.95 -17.49
N TYR A 390 -13.21 -8.92 -16.26
CA TYR A 390 -12.38 -8.60 -15.08
C TYR A 390 -11.31 -9.67 -14.81
N GLY A 391 -11.60 -10.95 -15.08
CA GLY A 391 -10.62 -12.03 -15.04
C GLY A 391 -9.59 -11.90 -16.16
N ALA A 392 -10.04 -11.58 -17.39
CA ALA A 392 -9.12 -11.31 -18.50
C ALA A 392 -8.22 -10.09 -18.24
N LEU A 393 -8.72 -9.07 -17.52
CA LEU A 393 -7.90 -7.97 -17.05
C LEU A 393 -6.88 -8.41 -15.99
N ASN A 394 -7.26 -9.29 -15.07
CA ASN A 394 -6.35 -9.83 -14.06
C ASN A 394 -5.14 -10.53 -14.71
N GLU A 395 -5.40 -11.43 -15.66
CA GLU A 395 -4.38 -12.10 -16.48
C GLU A 395 -3.49 -11.10 -17.24
N SER A 396 -4.10 -10.11 -17.89
CA SER A 396 -3.36 -9.15 -18.70
C SER A 396 -2.51 -8.19 -17.88
N LEU A 397 -2.99 -7.77 -16.72
CA LEU A 397 -2.21 -6.96 -15.79
C LEU A 397 -1.01 -7.76 -15.28
N ALA A 398 -1.20 -9.05 -14.98
CA ALA A 398 -0.11 -9.95 -14.60
C ALA A 398 0.95 -10.09 -15.70
N ASP A 399 0.54 -10.33 -16.96
CA ASP A 399 1.46 -10.33 -18.11
C ASP A 399 2.17 -8.97 -18.30
N SER A 400 1.44 -7.86 -18.13
CA SER A 400 1.98 -6.50 -18.35
C SER A 400 3.06 -6.11 -17.35
N PHE A 401 2.92 -6.50 -16.08
CA PHE A 401 3.97 -6.26 -15.08
C PHE A 401 5.08 -7.30 -15.16
N ALA A 402 4.80 -8.53 -15.60
CA ALA A 402 5.83 -9.53 -15.90
C ALA A 402 6.80 -9.05 -17.00
N ASN A 403 6.29 -8.35 -18.02
CA ASN A 403 7.12 -7.72 -19.05
C ASN A 403 8.19 -6.76 -18.49
N ALA A 404 7.92 -6.08 -17.37
CA ALA A 404 8.90 -5.16 -16.76
C ALA A 404 10.13 -5.90 -16.21
N ILE A 405 9.90 -7.09 -15.70
CA ILE A 405 10.93 -7.95 -15.14
C ILE A 405 11.62 -8.64 -16.30
N ASP A 406 10.86 -9.39 -17.10
CA ASP A 406 11.43 -10.30 -18.08
C ASP A 406 12.01 -9.59 -19.32
N ASN A 407 11.52 -8.37 -19.62
CA ASN A 407 11.91 -7.56 -20.78
C ASN A 407 11.67 -8.28 -22.12
N ASN A 408 10.59 -9.05 -22.18
CA ASN A 408 10.11 -9.76 -23.36
C ASN A 408 8.57 -9.65 -23.47
N TRP A 409 8.05 -9.84 -24.67
CA TRP A 409 6.62 -9.78 -24.99
C TRP A 409 5.96 -11.16 -25.11
N THR A 410 6.69 -12.24 -24.85
CA THR A 410 6.13 -13.59 -24.72
C THR A 410 5.96 -13.96 -23.24
N MET A 411 5.12 -14.96 -22.99
CA MET A 411 4.94 -15.56 -21.67
C MET A 411 5.10 -17.07 -21.77
N GLY A 412 5.71 -17.68 -20.77
CA GLY A 412 5.98 -19.10 -20.59
C GLY A 412 7.30 -19.59 -21.20
N GLU A 413 8.08 -18.74 -21.85
CA GLU A 413 9.39 -19.13 -22.40
C GLU A 413 10.33 -19.68 -21.32
N GLY A 414 11.14 -20.66 -21.71
CA GLY A 414 12.08 -21.31 -20.78
C GLY A 414 11.42 -22.21 -19.73
N SER A 415 10.09 -22.22 -19.62
CA SER A 415 9.34 -23.10 -18.73
C SER A 415 8.93 -24.41 -19.41
N ALA A 416 8.45 -25.36 -18.62
CA ALA A 416 7.83 -26.59 -19.11
C ALA A 416 6.55 -26.35 -19.94
N LEU A 417 5.97 -25.14 -19.90
CA LEU A 417 4.79 -24.77 -20.68
C LEU A 417 5.13 -24.37 -22.12
N GLY A 418 6.37 -23.95 -22.36
CA GLY A 418 6.75 -23.22 -23.57
C GLY A 418 6.03 -21.87 -23.68
N ILE A 419 6.16 -21.21 -24.83
CA ILE A 419 5.48 -19.92 -25.07
C ILE A 419 3.96 -20.16 -25.12
N ILE A 420 3.24 -19.65 -24.12
CA ILE A 420 1.79 -19.79 -23.98
C ILE A 420 1.02 -18.56 -24.45
N ARG A 421 1.63 -17.37 -24.42
CA ARG A 421 1.05 -16.10 -24.90
C ARG A 421 2.12 -15.22 -25.56
N ASN A 422 1.68 -14.34 -26.46
CA ASN A 422 2.51 -13.30 -27.06
C ASN A 422 1.75 -11.98 -27.04
N MET A 423 2.13 -11.05 -26.17
CA MET A 423 1.46 -9.76 -26.01
C MET A 423 1.60 -8.86 -27.23
N SER A 424 2.72 -8.95 -27.95
CA SER A 424 2.96 -8.16 -29.17
C SER A 424 2.13 -8.66 -30.36
N ASN A 425 1.85 -9.96 -30.41
CA ASN A 425 1.07 -10.62 -31.45
C ASN A 425 0.22 -11.77 -30.85
N PRO A 426 -0.89 -11.46 -30.13
CA PRO A 426 -1.70 -12.48 -29.45
C PRO A 426 -2.14 -13.64 -30.34
N PRO A 427 -2.54 -13.43 -31.60
CA PRO A 427 -2.93 -14.51 -32.50
C PRO A 427 -1.86 -15.58 -32.73
N SER A 428 -0.56 -15.25 -32.57
CA SER A 428 0.56 -16.16 -32.88
C SER A 428 0.77 -17.32 -31.91
N SER A 429 0.18 -17.26 -30.71
CA SER A 429 0.43 -18.24 -29.65
C SER A 429 -0.72 -19.26 -29.54
N ARG A 430 -1.94 -18.80 -29.25
CA ARG A 430 -3.14 -19.66 -29.08
C ARG A 430 -4.38 -19.14 -29.81
N ASN A 431 -4.15 -18.34 -30.86
CA ASN A 431 -5.21 -17.65 -31.59
C ASN A 431 -6.02 -16.72 -30.66
N ASP A 432 -5.30 -16.07 -29.74
CA ASP A 432 -5.88 -15.11 -28.81
C ASP A 432 -6.30 -13.84 -29.56
N PRO A 433 -7.44 -13.22 -29.21
CA PRO A 433 -7.85 -11.94 -29.79
C PRO A 433 -6.87 -10.82 -29.44
N ASP A 434 -6.57 -9.96 -30.41
CA ASP A 434 -5.76 -8.74 -30.28
C ASP A 434 -6.60 -7.44 -30.25
N LYS A 435 -7.92 -7.55 -30.48
CA LYS A 435 -8.90 -6.47 -30.32
C LYS A 435 -10.28 -7.02 -29.93
N LEU A 436 -11.13 -6.16 -29.36
CA LEU A 436 -12.42 -6.54 -28.78
C LEU A 436 -13.37 -7.24 -29.77
N PHE A 437 -13.36 -6.86 -31.04
CA PHE A 437 -14.22 -7.46 -32.07
C PHE A 437 -13.54 -8.54 -32.92
N SER A 438 -12.31 -8.97 -32.59
CA SER A 438 -11.65 -10.08 -33.29
C SER A 438 -12.53 -11.32 -33.36
N SER A 439 -12.57 -11.98 -34.51
CA SER A 439 -13.40 -13.18 -34.73
C SER A 439 -13.11 -14.28 -33.71
N THR A 440 -11.90 -14.31 -33.18
CA THR A 440 -11.37 -15.25 -32.20
C THR A 440 -11.71 -14.92 -30.75
N TYR A 441 -12.26 -13.72 -30.46
CA TYR A 441 -12.73 -13.35 -29.13
C TYR A 441 -13.76 -14.35 -28.63
N ASP A 442 -13.52 -14.92 -27.44
CA ASP A 442 -14.33 -16.00 -26.90
C ASP A 442 -15.53 -15.46 -26.13
N CYS A 443 -16.70 -15.63 -26.73
CA CYS A 443 -18.00 -15.29 -26.14
C CYS A 443 -18.72 -16.48 -25.51
N VAL A 444 -18.20 -17.70 -25.68
CA VAL A 444 -18.86 -18.92 -25.21
C VAL A 444 -18.28 -19.34 -23.87
N GLY A 445 -16.96 -19.55 -23.82
CA GLY A 445 -16.25 -19.88 -22.59
C GLY A 445 -15.91 -18.66 -21.76
N GLU A 446 -15.81 -17.49 -22.40
CA GLU A 446 -15.23 -16.27 -21.81
C GLU A 446 -13.90 -16.54 -21.13
N GLU A 447 -13.10 -17.39 -21.78
CA GLU A 447 -11.82 -17.87 -21.27
C GLU A 447 -10.89 -16.67 -21.04
N VAL A 448 -10.47 -16.51 -19.78
CA VAL A 448 -9.81 -15.29 -19.30
C VAL A 448 -8.43 -15.13 -19.90
N HIS A 449 -7.65 -16.21 -20.00
CA HIS A 449 -6.29 -16.19 -20.53
C HIS A 449 -6.29 -15.87 -22.03
N LYS A 450 -7.33 -16.32 -22.76
CA LYS A 450 -7.52 -16.01 -24.17
C LYS A 450 -7.92 -14.57 -24.38
N ASN A 451 -9.00 -14.11 -23.72
CA ASN A 451 -9.49 -12.75 -23.92
C ASN A 451 -8.54 -11.68 -23.36
N ALA A 452 -7.57 -12.05 -22.50
CA ALA A 452 -6.46 -11.19 -22.06
C ALA A 452 -5.58 -10.70 -23.21
N GLY A 453 -5.60 -11.35 -24.38
CA GLY A 453 -4.87 -10.91 -25.57
C GLY A 453 -5.21 -9.46 -25.99
N VAL A 454 -6.45 -9.00 -25.78
CA VAL A 454 -6.90 -7.66 -26.14
C VAL A 454 -6.19 -6.57 -25.32
N PRO A 455 -6.27 -6.57 -23.96
CA PRO A 455 -5.50 -5.64 -23.14
C PRO A 455 -3.98 -5.85 -23.22
N ASN A 456 -3.50 -7.08 -23.46
CA ASN A 456 -2.07 -7.33 -23.71
C ASN A 456 -1.56 -6.58 -24.94
N LYS A 457 -2.32 -6.64 -26.05
CA LYS A 457 -1.99 -5.88 -27.26
C LYS A 457 -2.04 -4.37 -27.02
N ALA A 458 -3.01 -3.90 -26.23
CA ALA A 458 -3.13 -2.48 -25.88
C ALA A 458 -1.90 -2.01 -25.09
N PHE A 459 -1.45 -2.79 -24.09
CA PHE A 459 -0.26 -2.47 -23.29
C PHE A 459 1.03 -2.49 -24.13
N TYR A 460 1.18 -3.46 -25.04
CA TYR A 460 2.27 -3.47 -26.02
C TYR A 460 2.30 -2.19 -26.86
N LEU A 461 1.16 -1.81 -27.45
CA LEU A 461 1.06 -0.62 -28.31
C LEU A 461 1.29 0.67 -27.52
N MET A 462 0.85 0.74 -26.27
CA MET A 462 1.13 1.88 -25.39
C MET A 462 2.64 2.00 -25.17
N THR A 463 3.33 0.89 -24.96
CA THR A 463 4.75 0.86 -24.59
C THR A 463 5.68 1.07 -25.78
N ASP A 464 5.59 0.21 -26.79
CA ASP A 464 6.52 0.17 -27.93
C ASP A 464 5.99 0.92 -29.16
N GLY A 465 4.70 1.26 -29.17
CA GLY A 465 4.08 1.90 -30.31
C GLY A 465 3.79 0.94 -31.47
N GLY A 466 3.56 1.52 -32.65
CA GLY A 466 3.31 0.80 -33.89
C GLY A 466 2.07 1.29 -34.61
N SER A 467 1.65 0.52 -35.62
CA SER A 467 0.40 0.76 -36.35
C SER A 467 -0.52 -0.45 -36.22
N PHE A 468 -1.75 -0.23 -35.79
CA PHE A 468 -2.74 -1.28 -35.56
C PHE A 468 -4.15 -0.73 -35.73
N ASN A 469 -5.02 -1.49 -36.40
CA ASN A 469 -6.45 -1.16 -36.58
C ASN A 469 -6.73 0.28 -37.08
N GLY A 470 -5.93 0.77 -38.04
CA GLY A 470 -6.06 2.13 -38.58
C GLY A 470 -5.48 3.24 -37.70
N CYS A 471 -4.87 2.89 -36.57
CA CYS A 471 -4.20 3.81 -35.66
C CYS A 471 -2.69 3.70 -35.75
N SER A 472 -1.98 4.80 -35.47
CA SER A 472 -0.53 4.83 -35.33
C SER A 472 -0.15 5.58 -34.06
N MET A 473 0.73 4.98 -33.26
CA MET A 473 1.23 5.55 -32.02
C MET A 473 2.74 5.35 -31.89
N SER A 474 3.44 6.30 -31.26
CA SER A 474 4.91 6.26 -31.14
C SER A 474 5.43 5.38 -30.00
N GLY A 475 4.55 4.94 -29.10
CA GLY A 475 4.93 4.33 -27.82
C GLY A 475 5.39 5.38 -26.80
N ILE A 476 5.14 5.13 -25.52
CA ILE A 476 5.54 6.02 -24.42
C ILE A 476 6.71 5.46 -23.60
N GLY A 477 7.13 4.24 -23.91
CA GLY A 477 8.21 3.52 -23.24
C GLY A 477 7.81 2.89 -21.91
N THR A 478 8.56 1.85 -21.53
CA THR A 478 8.31 0.95 -20.39
C THR A 478 8.02 1.69 -19.08
N VAL A 479 8.89 2.64 -18.71
CA VAL A 479 8.78 3.36 -17.43
C VAL A 479 7.43 4.09 -17.29
N LYS A 480 7.01 4.83 -18.32
CA LYS A 480 5.74 5.59 -18.28
C LYS A 480 4.54 4.65 -18.37
N SER A 481 4.61 3.62 -19.21
CA SER A 481 3.55 2.62 -19.33
C SER A 481 3.26 1.95 -18.00
N HIS A 482 4.29 1.50 -17.28
CA HIS A 482 4.14 0.86 -15.97
C HIS A 482 3.67 1.83 -14.89
N GLU A 483 4.16 3.08 -14.87
CA GLU A 483 3.69 4.12 -13.93
C GLU A 483 2.18 4.39 -14.09
N ILE A 484 1.72 4.57 -15.33
CA ILE A 484 0.31 4.80 -15.66
C ILE A 484 -0.54 3.57 -15.31
N LEU A 485 -0.10 2.37 -15.71
CA LEU A 485 -0.83 1.14 -15.47
C LEU A 485 -0.94 0.80 -13.98
N TYR A 486 0.12 1.04 -13.20
CA TYR A 486 0.11 0.81 -11.75
C TYR A 486 -0.84 1.76 -11.03
N LYS A 487 -0.85 3.04 -11.41
CA LYS A 487 -1.84 3.99 -10.87
C LYS A 487 -3.26 3.65 -11.32
N ALA A 488 -3.46 3.18 -12.56
CA ALA A 488 -4.75 2.67 -13.02
C ALA A 488 -5.27 1.54 -12.14
N LEU A 489 -4.46 0.50 -11.98
CA LEU A 489 -4.74 -0.66 -11.13
C LEU A 489 -5.08 -0.25 -9.69
N THR A 490 -4.24 0.57 -9.07
CA THR A 490 -4.35 0.80 -7.61
C THR A 490 -5.36 1.88 -7.21
N GLN A 491 -5.80 2.74 -8.14
CA GLN A 491 -6.65 3.90 -7.79
C GLN A 491 -7.98 3.97 -8.55
N TYR A 492 -8.10 3.33 -9.71
CA TYR A 492 -9.27 3.51 -10.59
C TYR A 492 -10.01 2.22 -10.93
N LEU A 493 -9.39 1.05 -10.76
CA LEU A 493 -10.07 -0.22 -10.99
C LEU A 493 -10.77 -0.72 -9.72
N SER A 494 -11.91 -1.36 -9.91
CA SER A 494 -12.69 -2.06 -8.89
C SER A 494 -12.78 -3.54 -9.22
N SER A 495 -13.33 -4.35 -8.32
CA SER A 495 -13.39 -5.81 -8.47
C SER A 495 -14.16 -6.30 -9.70
N THR A 496 -15.02 -5.47 -10.28
CA THR A 496 -15.81 -5.78 -11.48
C THR A 496 -15.42 -4.92 -12.69
N ALA A 497 -14.22 -4.33 -12.68
CA ALA A 497 -13.74 -3.49 -13.78
C ALA A 497 -13.72 -4.27 -15.11
N ASN A 498 -14.24 -3.66 -16.16
CA ASN A 498 -14.23 -4.22 -17.50
C ASN A 498 -13.24 -3.48 -18.42
N PHE A 499 -13.18 -3.83 -19.71
CA PHE A 499 -12.20 -3.22 -20.62
C PHE A 499 -12.37 -1.71 -20.79
N PHE A 500 -13.60 -1.19 -20.69
CA PHE A 500 -13.86 0.25 -20.70
C PHE A 500 -13.33 0.93 -19.43
N ASP A 501 -13.43 0.25 -18.29
CA ASP A 501 -12.92 0.76 -17.01
C ASP A 501 -11.39 0.82 -17.01
N LEU A 502 -10.70 -0.17 -17.60
CA LEU A 502 -9.25 -0.10 -17.77
C LEU A 502 -8.86 1.04 -18.72
N TYR A 503 -9.51 1.19 -19.87
CA TYR A 503 -9.30 2.31 -20.77
C TYR A 503 -9.48 3.67 -20.05
N SER A 504 -10.56 3.82 -19.30
CA SER A 504 -10.85 5.04 -18.54
C SER A 504 -9.83 5.28 -17.43
N GLY A 505 -9.46 4.23 -16.70
CA GLY A 505 -8.48 4.26 -15.61
C GLY A 505 -7.08 4.63 -16.08
N VAL A 506 -6.64 4.12 -17.24
CA VAL A 506 -5.35 4.49 -17.85
C VAL A 506 -5.34 5.96 -18.28
N ASN A 507 -6.43 6.44 -18.90
CA ASN A 507 -6.52 7.84 -19.30
C ASN A 507 -6.51 8.79 -18.09
N GLN A 508 -7.24 8.44 -17.02
CA GLN A 508 -7.26 9.25 -15.80
C GLN A 508 -5.92 9.18 -15.06
N ALA A 509 -5.31 8.00 -14.96
CA ALA A 509 -3.97 7.84 -14.38
C ALA A 509 -2.94 8.68 -15.14
N CYS A 510 -2.96 8.64 -16.47
CA CYS A 510 -2.06 9.45 -17.27
C CYS A 510 -2.29 10.94 -17.07
N ASN A 511 -3.55 11.39 -17.03
CA ASN A 511 -3.89 12.80 -16.79
C ASN A 511 -3.31 13.30 -15.45
N ASP A 512 -3.45 12.52 -14.38
CA ASP A 512 -2.92 12.86 -13.05
C ASP A 512 -1.37 12.93 -12.98
N ILE A 513 -0.68 12.17 -13.84
CA ILE A 513 0.79 12.08 -13.86
C ILE A 513 1.39 13.10 -14.82
N HIS A 514 0.87 13.18 -16.05
CA HIS A 514 1.46 13.91 -17.17
C HIS A 514 0.60 15.06 -17.71
N GLY A 515 -0.68 15.14 -17.30
CA GLY A 515 -1.66 16.11 -17.80
C GLY A 515 -2.38 15.62 -19.07
N ALA A 516 -3.69 15.84 -19.14
CA ALA A 516 -4.58 15.32 -20.18
C ALA A 516 -4.17 15.65 -21.62
N SER A 517 -3.56 16.82 -21.84
CA SER A 517 -3.12 17.29 -23.17
C SER A 517 -1.66 16.95 -23.48
N SER A 518 -1.02 16.10 -22.67
CA SER A 518 0.34 15.66 -22.95
C SER A 518 0.35 14.63 -24.09
N THR A 519 1.40 14.66 -24.91
CA THR A 519 1.62 13.64 -25.95
C THR A 519 1.64 12.24 -25.35
N THR A 520 2.19 12.06 -24.13
CA THR A 520 2.14 10.77 -23.43
C THR A 520 0.69 10.25 -23.30
N CYS A 521 -0.25 11.08 -22.87
CA CYS A 521 -1.63 10.65 -22.69
C CYS A 521 -2.37 10.48 -24.00
N GLU A 522 -2.05 11.26 -25.03
CA GLU A 522 -2.59 11.05 -26.38
C GLU A 522 -2.15 9.69 -26.94
N GLU A 523 -0.86 9.35 -26.85
CA GLU A 523 -0.32 8.07 -27.35
C GLU A 523 -0.84 6.87 -26.55
N ALA A 524 -0.92 6.98 -25.22
CA ALA A 524 -1.52 5.95 -24.36
C ALA A 524 -2.99 5.71 -24.72
N LYS A 525 -3.77 6.78 -24.89
CA LYS A 525 -5.17 6.70 -25.30
C LYS A 525 -5.34 5.98 -26.63
N LYS A 526 -4.54 6.35 -27.65
CA LYS A 526 -4.59 5.71 -28.98
C LYS A 526 -4.39 4.20 -28.90
N ALA A 527 -3.51 3.70 -28.03
CA ALA A 527 -3.23 2.27 -27.91
C ALA A 527 -4.46 1.46 -27.51
N TYR A 528 -5.23 1.94 -26.53
CA TYR A 528 -6.46 1.28 -26.07
C TYR A 528 -7.65 1.50 -27.04
N GLN A 529 -7.66 2.61 -27.79
CA GLN A 529 -8.63 2.81 -28.87
C GLN A 529 -8.37 1.88 -30.06
N ALA A 530 -7.10 1.62 -30.38
CA ALA A 530 -6.72 0.72 -31.46
C ALA A 530 -7.18 -0.73 -31.21
N THR A 531 -7.25 -1.16 -29.96
CA THR A 531 -7.79 -2.47 -29.56
C THR A 531 -9.28 -2.45 -29.24
N GLU A 532 -9.96 -1.32 -29.49
CA GLU A 532 -11.42 -1.12 -29.38
C GLU A 532 -11.95 -1.22 -27.93
N MET A 533 -11.09 -1.04 -26.93
CA MET A 533 -11.50 -1.10 -25.52
C MET A 533 -12.40 0.06 -25.11
N ASP A 534 -12.32 1.20 -25.80
CA ASP A 534 -13.26 2.32 -25.69
C ASP A 534 -14.66 2.00 -26.24
N GLN A 535 -14.79 0.91 -27.00
CA GLN A 535 -16.06 0.39 -27.51
C GLN A 535 -16.66 -0.70 -26.61
N GLN A 536 -16.09 -0.98 -25.44
CA GLN A 536 -16.73 -1.83 -24.45
C GLN A 536 -17.95 -1.12 -23.84
N THR A 537 -18.99 -1.86 -23.48
CA THR A 537 -20.17 -1.31 -22.77
C THR A 537 -19.81 -1.07 -21.30
N PRO A 538 -19.92 0.17 -20.78
CA PRO A 538 -19.64 0.45 -19.37
C PRO A 538 -20.49 -0.43 -18.43
N GLY A 539 -19.85 -1.00 -17.40
CA GLY A 539 -20.51 -1.86 -16.41
C GLY A 539 -20.94 -3.25 -16.90
N SER A 540 -20.74 -3.59 -18.18
CA SER A 540 -21.00 -4.95 -18.68
C SER A 540 -19.83 -5.88 -18.37
N SER A 541 -20.10 -7.06 -17.80
CA SER A 541 -19.09 -8.09 -17.57
C SER A 541 -18.67 -8.80 -18.86
N ARG A 542 -19.57 -8.89 -19.83
CA ARG A 542 -19.35 -9.57 -21.11
C ARG A 542 -18.76 -8.61 -22.14
N GLY A 543 -17.94 -9.12 -23.05
CA GLY A 543 -17.40 -8.30 -24.15
C GLY A 543 -18.49 -7.77 -25.08
N ALA A 544 -18.30 -6.55 -25.60
CA ALA A 544 -19.29 -5.88 -26.46
C ALA A 544 -19.68 -6.70 -27.71
N LYS A 545 -18.73 -7.44 -28.29
CA LYS A 545 -19.02 -8.41 -29.35
C LYS A 545 -20.04 -9.47 -28.90
N CYS A 546 -19.92 -9.95 -27.67
CA CYS A 546 -20.77 -11.01 -27.11
C CYS A 546 -22.16 -10.54 -26.71
N THR A 547 -22.37 -9.22 -26.59
CA THR A 547 -23.67 -8.60 -26.32
C THR A 547 -24.37 -8.09 -27.60
N GLY A 548 -23.84 -8.42 -28.77
CA GLY A 548 -24.42 -8.06 -30.06
C GLY A 548 -24.17 -6.62 -30.48
N ARG A 549 -23.20 -5.93 -29.86
CA ARG A 549 -22.77 -4.60 -30.31
C ARG A 549 -22.12 -4.72 -31.69
N VAL A 550 -22.36 -3.74 -32.56
CA VAL A 550 -21.73 -3.67 -33.88
C VAL A 550 -20.37 -2.97 -33.73
N GLU A 551 -19.33 -3.58 -34.30
CA GLU A 551 -17.97 -3.01 -34.36
C GLU A 551 -18.00 -1.63 -35.05
N GLN A 552 -17.32 -0.67 -34.44
CA GLN A 552 -17.09 0.64 -35.05
C GLN A 552 -15.61 0.77 -35.44
N THR A 553 -15.34 1.57 -36.46
CA THR A 553 -13.96 1.92 -36.80
C THR A 553 -13.28 2.61 -35.62
N ALA A 554 -12.07 2.19 -35.25
CA ALA A 554 -11.30 2.83 -34.19
C ALA A 554 -11.06 4.32 -34.48
N THR A 555 -11.32 5.18 -33.49
CA THR A 555 -11.20 6.65 -33.60
C THR A 555 -10.05 7.16 -32.74
N CYS A 556 -8.82 6.91 -33.20
CA CYS A 556 -7.62 7.30 -32.46
C CYS A 556 -7.42 8.83 -32.40
N ALA A 557 -7.13 9.37 -31.21
CA ALA A 557 -7.03 10.81 -30.93
C ALA A 557 -6.04 11.53 -31.88
N GLY A 558 -6.53 12.46 -32.71
CA GLY A 558 -5.73 13.27 -33.64
C GLY A 558 -6.22 13.32 -35.10
N GLY A 559 -7.06 12.37 -35.52
CA GLY A 559 -7.93 12.43 -36.72
C GLY A 559 -7.28 12.39 -38.12
N SER A 560 -7.85 11.56 -39.00
CA SER A 560 -8.09 11.95 -40.40
C SER A 560 -9.39 11.33 -40.89
N PHE A 561 -10.35 12.19 -41.24
CA PHE A 561 -11.56 11.84 -41.96
C PHE A 561 -11.22 11.64 -43.44
N GLY A 562 -11.59 10.49 -44.01
CA GLY A 562 -11.87 10.37 -45.44
C GLY A 562 -13.21 11.04 -45.77
N PRO A 563 -13.40 11.55 -47.00
CA PRO A 563 -14.44 12.54 -47.29
C PRO A 563 -15.87 12.00 -47.14
N THR A 564 -16.71 12.90 -46.62
CA THR A 564 -18.17 12.91 -46.53
C THR A 564 -18.93 12.20 -47.66
N ASN A 565 -19.99 11.49 -47.28
CA ASN A 565 -21.26 11.50 -48.02
C ASN A 565 -22.43 11.84 -47.08
N THR A 566 -23.33 12.62 -47.65
CA THR A 566 -24.41 13.47 -47.11
C THR A 566 -25.57 12.73 -46.43
N PRO A 567 -26.38 13.42 -45.60
CA PRO A 567 -27.48 12.84 -44.81
C PRO A 567 -28.83 12.88 -45.54
N THR A 568 -29.69 11.89 -45.27
CA THR A 568 -31.14 11.92 -45.57
C THR A 568 -31.91 11.02 -44.57
N PRO A 569 -33.24 11.19 -44.37
CA PRO A 569 -33.79 11.76 -43.15
C PRO A 569 -34.69 10.80 -42.35
N SER A 570 -35.01 11.24 -41.13
CA SER A 570 -35.99 10.67 -40.20
C SER A 570 -37.41 10.51 -40.79
N PRO A 571 -38.20 9.55 -40.29
CA PRO A 571 -39.63 9.77 -40.09
C PRO A 571 -40.08 9.58 -38.63
N THR A 572 -40.97 10.49 -38.22
CA THR A 572 -41.66 10.60 -36.93
C THR A 572 -42.99 9.77 -36.91
N PRO A 573 -43.89 9.88 -35.90
CA PRO A 573 -44.16 8.92 -34.83
C PRO A 573 -45.56 8.24 -34.87
N GLY A 574 -45.79 7.23 -34.03
CA GLY A 574 -47.15 6.73 -33.71
C GLY A 574 -47.20 5.96 -32.38
N GLY A 575 -48.03 6.41 -31.42
CA GLY A 575 -48.32 5.75 -30.12
C GLY A 575 -49.43 4.69 -30.22
N PRO A 576 -50.23 4.37 -29.16
CA PRO A 576 -50.08 4.61 -27.72
C PRO A 576 -50.22 3.31 -26.85
N ALA A 577 -50.08 3.53 -25.53
CA ALA A 577 -50.19 2.68 -24.32
C ALA A 577 -51.02 1.38 -24.30
N ASN A 578 -50.63 0.45 -23.41
CA ASN A 578 -51.55 -0.36 -22.58
C ASN A 578 -50.86 -0.89 -21.30
N THR A 579 -51.46 -0.56 -20.14
CA THR A 579 -51.25 -1.12 -18.80
C THR A 579 -52.12 -2.37 -18.58
N PRO A 580 -51.73 -3.28 -17.66
CA PRO A 580 -52.74 -4.06 -16.92
C PRO A 580 -52.57 -4.09 -15.39
N THR A 581 -53.74 -4.08 -14.75
CA THR A 581 -54.14 -4.13 -13.32
C THR A 581 -54.02 -5.56 -12.72
N PRO A 582 -53.91 -5.74 -11.38
CA PRO A 582 -53.63 -7.04 -10.74
C PRO A 582 -54.88 -7.82 -10.27
N SER A 583 -54.72 -9.12 -9.97
CA SER A 583 -55.75 -10.00 -9.35
C SER A 583 -55.10 -11.12 -8.50
N PRO A 584 -55.83 -11.82 -7.60
CA PRO A 584 -55.59 -11.80 -6.14
C PRO A 584 -55.08 -13.12 -5.54
N THR A 585 -54.57 -13.02 -4.31
CA THR A 585 -54.04 -14.09 -3.45
C THR A 585 -55.15 -14.88 -2.71
N PRO A 586 -54.93 -16.17 -2.37
CA PRO A 586 -55.59 -16.83 -1.23
C PRO A 586 -54.60 -17.07 -0.07
N GLY A 587 -55.04 -16.74 1.15
CA GLY A 587 -54.23 -16.69 2.37
C GLY A 587 -54.14 -17.97 3.20
N GLY A 588 -53.24 -17.91 4.20
CA GLY A 588 -53.08 -18.85 5.30
C GLY A 588 -52.39 -18.15 6.48
N SER A 589 -52.91 -18.38 7.70
CA SER A 589 -52.58 -17.73 8.98
C SER A 589 -51.11 -17.89 9.44
N THR A 590 -50.49 -16.80 9.94
CA THR A 590 -49.17 -16.79 10.60
C THR A 590 -49.24 -16.17 12.01
N ALA A 591 -48.62 -16.83 13.00
CA ALA A 591 -48.48 -16.33 14.36
C ALA A 591 -47.51 -15.13 14.45
N THR A 592 -47.85 -14.10 15.23
CA THR A 592 -47.17 -12.79 15.26
C THR A 592 -46.04 -12.72 16.30
N PRO A 593 -44.79 -12.38 15.93
CA PRO A 593 -43.73 -12.04 16.88
C PRO A 593 -43.90 -10.61 17.42
N THR A 594 -43.55 -10.39 18.70
CA THR A 594 -43.61 -9.05 19.34
C THR A 594 -42.20 -8.44 19.43
N PRO A 595 -41.94 -7.25 18.85
CA PRO A 595 -40.64 -6.61 18.92
C PRO A 595 -40.37 -6.02 20.32
N ILE A 596 -39.11 -6.07 20.75
CA ILE A 596 -38.63 -5.34 21.95
C ILE A 596 -37.49 -4.42 21.50
N VAL A 597 -37.68 -3.12 21.65
CA VAL A 597 -36.64 -2.11 21.40
C VAL A 597 -35.65 -2.14 22.57
N ALA A 598 -34.39 -2.45 22.32
CA ALA A 598 -33.32 -2.26 23.30
C ALA A 598 -32.77 -0.83 23.19
N SER A 599 -32.39 -0.23 24.33
CA SER A 599 -32.11 1.21 24.53
C SER A 599 -30.89 1.80 23.80
N SER A 600 -30.43 1.18 22.70
CA SER A 600 -29.23 1.58 21.95
C SER A 600 -29.39 1.56 20.41
N GLY A 601 -30.62 1.59 19.88
CA GLY A 601 -30.85 1.57 18.42
C GLY A 601 -30.63 0.19 17.78
N LEU A 602 -30.78 -0.87 18.58
CA LEU A 602 -30.63 -2.27 18.19
C LEU A 602 -31.99 -2.98 18.32
N TRP A 603 -32.47 -3.52 17.21
CA TRP A 603 -33.73 -4.26 17.16
C TRP A 603 -33.48 -5.75 17.42
N LYS A 604 -34.19 -6.32 18.40
CA LYS A 604 -34.21 -7.77 18.68
C LYS A 604 -35.57 -8.36 18.36
N LEU A 605 -35.59 -9.35 17.48
CA LEU A 605 -36.79 -10.08 17.08
C LEU A 605 -36.77 -11.49 17.70
N LYS A 606 -37.82 -11.82 18.44
CA LYS A 606 -37.95 -13.10 19.15
C LYS A 606 -39.00 -13.98 18.45
N ALA A 607 -38.56 -15.04 17.80
CA ALA A 607 -39.45 -16.01 17.15
C ALA A 607 -39.51 -17.31 17.97
N THR A 608 -40.71 -17.82 18.23
CA THR A 608 -40.93 -19.09 18.94
C THR A 608 -41.66 -20.06 18.00
N PRO A 609 -41.08 -21.20 17.61
CA PRO A 609 -41.79 -22.15 16.76
C PRO A 609 -42.88 -22.87 17.56
N ILE A 610 -44.13 -22.85 17.08
CA ILE A 610 -45.21 -23.69 17.62
C ILE A 610 -45.23 -25.00 16.83
N CYS A 611 -45.07 -26.12 17.51
CA CYS A 611 -45.19 -27.43 16.89
C CYS A 611 -46.67 -27.77 16.65
N SER A 612 -47.16 -27.57 15.43
CA SER A 612 -48.37 -28.23 14.95
C SER A 612 -48.35 -28.38 13.43
N GLY A 613 -48.02 -29.59 12.97
CA GLY A 613 -48.16 -30.01 11.57
C GLY A 613 -47.06 -29.54 10.61
N ASN A 614 -47.04 -30.14 9.42
CA ASN A 614 -46.10 -29.82 8.32
C ASN A 614 -46.34 -28.40 7.81
N VAL A 615 -45.69 -27.43 8.43
CA VAL A 615 -45.59 -26.06 7.92
C VAL A 615 -44.22 -25.92 7.29
N SER A 616 -44.16 -25.78 5.98
CA SER A 616 -42.89 -25.79 5.24
C SER A 616 -42.28 -24.41 5.05
N ASN A 617 -43.01 -23.31 5.28
CA ASN A 617 -42.48 -21.95 5.19
C ASN A 617 -43.29 -21.01 6.11
N ILE A 618 -42.59 -20.24 6.92
CA ILE A 618 -43.16 -19.07 7.61
C ILE A 618 -42.34 -17.86 7.17
N SER A 619 -43.03 -16.85 6.64
CA SER A 619 -42.44 -15.59 6.16
C SER A 619 -42.93 -14.43 7.02
N TYR A 620 -42.04 -13.52 7.36
CA TYR A 620 -42.35 -12.29 8.09
C TYR A 620 -41.78 -11.10 7.36
N ASP A 621 -42.54 -10.02 7.30
CA ASP A 621 -42.11 -8.72 6.80
C ASP A 621 -41.86 -7.78 7.97
N TYR A 622 -40.67 -7.19 8.06
CA TYR A 622 -40.34 -6.16 9.04
C TYR A 622 -39.70 -4.96 8.36
N GLU A 623 -40.09 -3.76 8.79
CA GLU A 623 -39.50 -2.50 8.35
C GLU A 623 -38.43 -2.05 9.34
N ILE A 624 -37.21 -1.82 8.85
CA ILE A 624 -36.11 -1.26 9.66
C ILE A 624 -35.74 0.13 9.11
N PRO A 625 -35.68 1.17 9.97
CA PRO A 625 -35.24 2.50 9.56
C PRO A 625 -33.80 2.52 9.01
N SER A 626 -33.56 3.38 8.02
CA SER A 626 -32.24 3.53 7.38
C SER A 626 -31.18 3.96 8.40
N GLY A 627 -30.10 3.18 8.52
CA GLY A 627 -28.96 3.46 9.40
C GLY A 627 -28.97 2.73 10.76
N GLU A 628 -30.00 1.95 11.07
CA GLU A 628 -30.08 1.15 12.32
C GLU A 628 -29.66 -0.31 12.13
N ARG A 629 -29.29 -1.00 13.22
CA ARG A 629 -28.81 -2.40 13.21
C ARG A 629 -29.87 -3.35 13.79
N ALA A 630 -30.01 -4.53 13.19
CA ALA A 630 -30.89 -5.59 13.68
C ALA A 630 -30.12 -6.88 13.96
N VAL A 631 -30.51 -7.58 15.02
CA VAL A 631 -29.94 -8.86 15.45
C VAL A 631 -31.09 -9.82 15.72
N ILE A 632 -31.03 -11.03 15.16
CA ILE A 632 -32.05 -12.06 15.36
C ILE A 632 -31.55 -13.07 16.39
N GLU A 633 -32.36 -13.31 17.42
CA GLU A 633 -32.04 -14.23 18.50
C GLU A 633 -33.09 -15.34 18.51
N THR A 634 -32.70 -16.56 18.10
CA THR A 634 -33.60 -17.72 18.11
C THR A 634 -33.53 -18.44 19.44
N ILE A 635 -34.70 -18.77 19.99
CA ILE A 635 -34.85 -19.51 21.24
C ILE A 635 -35.64 -20.79 21.00
N ASN A 636 -35.35 -21.83 21.78
CA ASN A 636 -36.20 -23.03 21.78
C ASN A 636 -37.53 -22.78 22.52
N SER A 637 -38.44 -23.76 22.48
CA SER A 637 -39.75 -23.70 23.14
C SER A 637 -39.70 -23.56 24.68
N ALA A 638 -38.53 -23.74 25.30
CA ALA A 638 -38.28 -23.50 26.72
C ALA A 638 -37.64 -22.12 27.01
N GLY A 639 -37.38 -21.31 25.98
CA GLY A 639 -36.83 -19.95 26.11
C GLY A 639 -35.30 -19.85 26.08
N ASN A 640 -34.59 -20.94 25.81
CA ASN A 640 -33.12 -20.96 25.80
C ASN A 640 -32.55 -20.55 24.42
N PRO A 641 -31.46 -19.75 24.35
CA PRO A 641 -30.85 -19.30 23.09
C PRO A 641 -30.22 -20.45 22.30
N LEU A 642 -30.45 -20.48 20.98
CA LEU A 642 -29.89 -21.46 20.05
C LEU A 642 -28.76 -20.86 19.18
N GLY A 643 -28.62 -19.53 19.14
CA GLY A 643 -27.57 -18.79 18.42
C GLY A 643 -27.92 -17.31 18.25
N ILE A 644 -26.91 -16.47 18.02
CA ILE A 644 -27.04 -15.02 17.71
C ILE A 644 -26.28 -14.75 16.41
N GLU A 645 -26.93 -14.18 15.41
CA GLU A 645 -26.27 -13.67 14.18
C GLU A 645 -26.41 -12.14 14.07
N ASP A 646 -25.27 -11.46 13.88
CA ASP A 646 -25.18 -10.02 13.59
C ASP A 646 -25.20 -9.82 12.07
N MET A 647 -26.25 -9.16 11.56
CA MET A 647 -26.48 -9.01 10.11
C MET A 647 -25.72 -7.84 9.48
N SER A 648 -24.83 -7.16 10.22
CA SER A 648 -24.10 -5.98 9.73
C SER A 648 -23.10 -6.25 8.58
N SER A 649 -22.76 -7.50 8.29
CA SER A 649 -21.80 -7.88 7.22
C SER A 649 -22.44 -8.20 5.85
N TRP A 650 -23.77 -8.19 5.73
CA TRP A 650 -24.47 -8.67 4.52
C TRP A 650 -25.21 -7.59 3.74
N VAL A 651 -25.23 -6.34 4.21
CA VAL A 651 -25.74 -5.20 3.45
C VAL A 651 -24.61 -4.68 2.56
N GLY A 652 -24.41 -5.28 1.39
CA GLY A 652 -23.54 -4.69 0.35
C GLY A 652 -22.85 -5.57 -0.69
N GLY A 653 -23.19 -6.86 -0.88
CA GLY A 653 -22.52 -7.72 -1.88
C GLY A 653 -23.45 -8.38 -2.91
N PRO A 654 -23.07 -8.50 -4.21
CA PRO A 654 -23.79 -9.31 -5.19
C PRO A 654 -23.39 -10.82 -5.14
N PRO A 655 -24.19 -11.72 -5.75
CA PRO A 655 -24.20 -13.16 -5.47
C PRO A 655 -23.09 -13.98 -6.16
N TYR A 656 -22.68 -15.06 -5.51
CA TYR A 656 -21.71 -16.06 -5.99
C TYR A 656 -22.42 -17.21 -6.74
N ILE A 657 -21.90 -17.67 -7.88
CA ILE A 657 -22.33 -18.91 -8.56
C ILE A 657 -21.11 -19.79 -8.87
N VAL A 658 -21.18 -21.06 -8.45
CA VAL A 658 -20.25 -22.17 -8.76
C VAL A 658 -20.87 -23.00 -9.90
N GLY A 659 -20.03 -23.45 -10.84
CA GLY A 659 -20.44 -23.79 -12.22
C GLY A 659 -21.16 -25.12 -12.51
N ASN A 660 -21.50 -25.22 -13.80
CA ASN A 660 -21.97 -26.36 -14.61
C ASN A 660 -23.35 -27.00 -14.30
N GLY A 661 -24.40 -26.36 -14.83
CA GLY A 661 -25.70 -26.97 -15.11
C GLY A 661 -26.51 -26.08 -16.07
N THR A 662 -27.05 -26.64 -17.14
CA THR A 662 -27.78 -25.91 -18.18
C THR A 662 -29.13 -25.38 -17.63
N TYR A 663 -29.34 -24.05 -17.65
CA TYR A 663 -30.63 -23.43 -17.31
C TYR A 663 -31.43 -23.09 -18.59
N ILE A 664 -32.71 -23.49 -18.67
CA ILE A 664 -33.65 -22.98 -19.68
C ILE A 664 -34.49 -21.88 -19.02
N ALA A 665 -34.43 -20.66 -19.53
CA ALA A 665 -35.19 -19.52 -19.03
C ALA A 665 -36.67 -19.58 -19.44
N LYS A 666 -37.59 -19.43 -18.48
CA LYS A 666 -38.98 -18.98 -18.72
C LYS A 666 -39.47 -18.13 -17.53
N GLY A 667 -39.35 -16.80 -17.65
CA GLY A 667 -39.91 -15.82 -16.70
C GLY A 667 -39.13 -15.64 -15.39
N ASN A 668 -39.40 -14.53 -14.67
CA ASN A 668 -38.66 -14.00 -13.51
C ASN A 668 -38.71 -14.87 -12.22
N ARG A 669 -38.40 -16.17 -12.30
CA ARG A 669 -38.19 -17.03 -11.12
C ARG A 669 -37.04 -18.00 -11.38
N LEU A 670 -36.13 -18.11 -10.41
CA LEU A 670 -35.16 -19.21 -10.32
C LEU A 670 -35.52 -20.06 -9.10
N SER A 671 -35.75 -21.36 -9.31
CA SER A 671 -35.92 -22.37 -8.24
C SER A 671 -34.71 -23.32 -8.24
N PRO A 672 -34.19 -23.77 -7.09
CA PRO A 672 -33.07 -24.70 -7.06
C PRO A 672 -33.51 -26.15 -7.37
N VAL A 673 -32.71 -26.87 -8.18
CA VAL A 673 -32.67 -28.33 -8.19
C VAL A 673 -31.42 -28.76 -7.41
N ASP A 674 -31.64 -29.67 -6.46
CA ASP A 674 -30.70 -30.21 -5.46
C ASP A 674 -29.26 -30.42 -5.97
N SER A 675 -28.29 -29.77 -5.34
CA SER A 675 -26.86 -30.15 -5.41
C SER A 675 -26.16 -29.95 -4.06
N GLY A 676 -26.48 -30.86 -3.12
CA GLY A 676 -25.48 -31.57 -2.33
C GLY A 676 -24.38 -30.80 -1.59
N LEU A 677 -24.70 -29.84 -0.72
CA LEU A 677 -23.86 -29.51 0.44
C LEU A 677 -24.78 -29.35 1.68
N LYS A 678 -24.66 -30.30 2.61
CA LYS A 678 -25.52 -30.44 3.80
C LYS A 678 -24.88 -29.79 5.03
N ASN A 679 -25.53 -28.79 5.60
CA ASN A 679 -25.47 -28.48 7.05
C ASN A 679 -26.90 -28.58 7.61
N ASN A 680 -27.07 -29.14 8.81
CA ASN A 680 -28.32 -29.73 9.32
C ASN A 680 -29.50 -28.78 9.63
N TYR A 681 -29.41 -27.48 9.34
CA TYR A 681 -30.54 -26.56 9.45
C TYR A 681 -30.46 -25.58 8.27
N GLY A 682 -31.22 -25.85 7.21
CA GLY A 682 -31.19 -25.07 5.97
C GLY A 682 -31.92 -23.75 6.12
N TYR A 683 -31.21 -22.64 5.94
CA TYR A 683 -31.80 -21.30 5.90
C TYR A 683 -31.64 -20.71 4.49
N THR A 684 -32.66 -19.97 4.03
CA THR A 684 -32.61 -19.20 2.79
C THR A 684 -33.25 -17.84 3.03
N SER A 685 -32.53 -16.76 2.74
CA SER A 685 -33.03 -15.37 2.79
C SER A 685 -33.02 -14.78 1.39
N GLU A 686 -34.11 -14.09 1.02
CA GLU A 686 -34.20 -13.31 -0.22
C GLU A 686 -34.30 -11.82 0.09
N TYR A 687 -33.66 -10.98 -0.73
CA TYR A 687 -33.65 -9.52 -0.60
C TYR A 687 -34.26 -8.88 -1.84
N HIS A 688 -35.10 -7.86 -1.64
CA HIS A 688 -35.57 -6.99 -2.71
C HIS A 688 -35.06 -5.56 -2.49
N TYR A 689 -34.33 -5.01 -3.47
CA TYR A 689 -33.85 -3.63 -3.44
C TYR A 689 -34.89 -2.69 -4.06
N GLY A 690 -35.41 -1.77 -3.24
CA GLY A 690 -36.17 -0.60 -3.70
C GLY A 690 -35.25 0.60 -4.01
N THR A 691 -35.71 1.51 -4.87
CA THR A 691 -34.98 2.73 -5.26
C THR A 691 -34.68 3.69 -4.08
N PRO A 692 -33.70 4.61 -4.21
CA PRO A 692 -33.17 5.38 -3.08
C PRO A 692 -34.24 6.23 -2.38
N GLY A 693 -34.47 5.95 -1.09
CA GLY A 693 -35.29 6.78 -0.21
C GLY A 693 -36.39 6.07 0.59
N HIS A 694 -36.64 4.76 0.42
CA HIS A 694 -37.64 4.05 1.23
C HIS A 694 -37.19 2.63 1.65
N VAL A 695 -37.55 2.31 2.91
CA VAL A 695 -37.78 1.03 3.59
C VAL A 695 -37.18 -0.25 2.98
N ILE A 696 -36.38 -0.96 3.77
CA ILE A 696 -35.91 -2.32 3.46
C ILE A 696 -36.94 -3.31 4.02
N SER A 697 -37.61 -4.08 3.15
CA SER A 697 -38.42 -5.23 3.55
C SER A 697 -37.56 -6.48 3.59
N LEU A 698 -37.49 -7.13 4.75
CA LEU A 698 -36.76 -8.38 4.93
C LEU A 698 -37.75 -9.55 4.94
N ILE A 699 -37.62 -10.51 4.02
CA ILE A 699 -38.41 -11.76 4.00
C ILE A 699 -37.54 -12.90 4.50
N LEU A 700 -37.80 -13.37 5.72
CA LEU A 700 -37.16 -14.59 6.26
C LEU A 700 -37.99 -15.81 5.90
N THR A 701 -37.39 -16.80 5.23
CA THR A 701 -38.07 -18.07 4.93
C THR A 701 -37.37 -19.23 5.65
N LEU A 702 -38.05 -19.82 6.63
CA LEU A 702 -37.55 -21.01 7.33
C LEU A 702 -37.95 -22.30 6.59
N ASN A 703 -36.97 -23.01 6.04
CA ASN A 703 -37.18 -24.35 5.46
C ASN A 703 -36.79 -25.43 6.47
N VAL A 704 -37.75 -25.94 7.23
CA VAL A 704 -37.50 -27.02 8.20
C VAL A 704 -37.67 -28.38 7.50
N LYS A 705 -36.61 -28.92 6.90
CA LYS A 705 -36.58 -30.34 6.51
C LYS A 705 -36.10 -31.18 7.69
N THR A 706 -37.09 -31.83 8.32
CA THR A 706 -37.02 -32.85 9.39
C THR A 706 -36.39 -32.39 10.71
N LEU A 707 -37.19 -31.74 11.57
CA LEU A 707 -37.07 -31.99 13.00
C LEU A 707 -37.75 -33.34 13.26
N ASP A 708 -36.98 -34.41 13.42
CA ASP A 708 -37.55 -35.65 13.96
C ASP A 708 -37.79 -35.46 15.45
N CYS A 709 -39.04 -35.15 15.81
CA CYS A 709 -39.47 -34.97 17.19
C CYS A 709 -39.55 -36.29 17.97
N THR A 710 -39.03 -37.40 17.46
CA THR A 710 -39.15 -38.72 18.12
C THR A 710 -37.86 -39.25 18.75
N ASN A 711 -36.69 -38.60 18.60
CA ASN A 711 -35.48 -38.98 19.35
C ASN A 711 -34.51 -37.81 19.61
N PRO A 712 -34.38 -37.33 20.85
CA PRO A 712 -33.31 -36.40 21.20
C PRO A 712 -31.95 -37.14 21.34
N PRO A 713 -30.83 -36.61 20.81
CA PRO A 713 -29.52 -37.13 21.15
C PRO A 713 -29.23 -36.86 22.63
N LEU A 714 -28.89 -37.92 23.37
CA LEU A 714 -28.48 -37.90 24.77
C LEU A 714 -27.21 -37.03 24.98
N PRO A 715 -27.04 -36.40 26.15
CA PRO A 715 -25.91 -35.52 26.43
C PRO A 715 -24.63 -36.32 26.66
N THR A 716 -23.60 -36.11 25.84
CA THR A 716 -22.24 -36.60 26.15
C THR A 716 -21.59 -35.68 27.18
N SER A 717 -21.00 -36.32 28.18
CA SER A 717 -20.52 -35.82 29.46
C SER A 717 -19.28 -34.93 29.39
N THR A 718 -19.14 -34.14 30.46
CA THR A 718 -18.00 -33.30 30.85
C THR A 718 -16.68 -34.06 31.05
N PRO A 719 -15.52 -33.37 30.95
CA PRO A 719 -14.21 -34.00 31.08
C PRO A 719 -13.84 -34.27 32.55
N THR A 720 -13.17 -35.39 32.81
CA THR A 720 -12.43 -35.66 34.05
C THR A 720 -10.94 -35.89 33.73
N PRO A 721 -9.99 -35.50 34.60
CA PRO A 721 -8.56 -35.55 34.31
C PRO A 721 -7.87 -36.83 34.85
N GLY A 722 -6.98 -37.44 34.05
CA GLY A 722 -5.93 -38.34 34.57
C GLY A 722 -5.57 -39.60 33.73
N GLY A 723 -4.48 -39.52 32.94
CA GLY A 723 -3.49 -40.58 32.57
C GLY A 723 -3.92 -41.86 31.80
N PRO A 724 -2.98 -42.71 31.31
CA PRO A 724 -1.56 -42.51 30.98
C PRO A 724 -1.25 -42.69 29.47
N ILE A 725 -0.04 -42.26 29.10
CA ILE A 725 0.57 -42.26 27.76
C ILE A 725 0.89 -43.69 27.30
N ASN A 726 0.64 -44.01 26.03
CA ASN A 726 1.18 -45.21 25.38
C ASN A 726 2.06 -44.83 24.18
N THR A 727 3.36 -45.05 24.33
CA THR A 727 4.43 -44.83 23.34
C THR A 727 4.58 -46.03 22.43
N SER A 728 4.47 -45.86 21.11
CA SER A 728 5.13 -46.75 20.16
C SER A 728 5.72 -45.95 19.01
N ILE A 729 7.06 -45.96 18.91
CA ILE A 729 7.87 -45.35 17.86
C ILE A 729 8.17 -46.46 16.83
N PRO A 730 8.02 -46.24 15.51
CA PRO A 730 8.53 -47.17 14.52
C PRO A 730 10.02 -46.90 14.26
N THR A 731 10.83 -47.96 14.33
CA THR A 731 12.26 -47.99 13.97
C THR A 731 12.52 -47.67 12.49
N PRO A 732 13.59 -46.93 12.13
CA PRO A 732 13.91 -46.62 10.74
C PRO A 732 14.66 -47.77 10.04
N THR A 733 14.28 -48.02 8.78
CA THR A 733 14.93 -48.94 7.83
C THR A 733 16.33 -48.41 7.42
N PRO A 734 17.32 -49.25 7.09
CA PRO A 734 18.69 -48.80 6.86
C PRO A 734 18.81 -47.98 5.57
N GLN A 735 19.44 -46.80 5.63
CA GLN A 735 19.78 -46.01 4.45
C GLN A 735 20.95 -46.66 3.70
N LYS A 736 20.79 -46.82 2.38
CA LYS A 736 21.84 -47.25 1.45
C LYS A 736 22.71 -46.04 1.08
N THR A 737 24.02 -46.19 1.13
CA THR A 737 24.98 -45.13 0.80
C THR A 737 25.66 -45.42 -0.54
N TYR A 738 25.87 -44.39 -1.36
CA TYR A 738 26.55 -44.52 -2.66
C TYR A 738 27.85 -43.72 -2.67
N THR A 739 28.91 -44.28 -3.24
CA THR A 739 30.16 -43.56 -3.54
C THR A 739 30.23 -43.25 -5.02
N CYS A 740 30.36 -41.97 -5.36
CA CYS A 740 30.43 -41.49 -6.74
C CYS A 740 31.83 -40.98 -7.07
N VAL A 741 32.40 -41.42 -8.20
CA VAL A 741 33.67 -40.94 -8.72
C VAL A 741 33.52 -40.43 -10.17
N PRO A 742 34.24 -39.37 -10.58
CA PRO A 742 34.24 -38.89 -11.97
C PRO A 742 34.68 -39.96 -12.96
N ASP A 743 34.03 -40.03 -14.13
CA ASP A 743 34.41 -41.01 -15.15
C ASP A 743 35.86 -40.76 -15.62
N PRO A 744 36.80 -41.72 -15.41
CA PRO A 744 38.22 -41.51 -15.69
C PRO A 744 38.54 -41.35 -17.19
N THR A 745 37.59 -41.58 -18.11
CA THR A 745 37.77 -41.30 -19.54
C THR A 745 37.58 -39.82 -19.90
N CYS A 746 37.19 -38.97 -18.95
CA CYS A 746 37.03 -37.54 -19.16
C CYS A 746 38.39 -36.83 -19.08
N VAL A 747 39.08 -36.67 -20.22
CA VAL A 747 40.37 -35.96 -20.30
C VAL A 747 40.15 -34.56 -20.85
N SER A 748 40.56 -33.54 -20.10
CA SER A 748 40.40 -32.14 -20.51
C SER A 748 41.50 -31.69 -21.48
N SER A 749 41.11 -31.23 -22.66
CA SER A 749 41.99 -30.50 -23.57
C SER A 749 41.46 -29.08 -23.78
N GLY A 750 42.02 -28.12 -23.06
CA GLY A 750 41.99 -26.69 -23.40
C GLY A 750 40.66 -25.93 -23.22
N LYS A 751 40.66 -25.01 -22.23
CA LYS A 751 39.82 -23.80 -22.10
C LYS A 751 38.29 -23.89 -22.28
N VAL A 752 37.68 -25.06 -22.13
CA VAL A 752 36.23 -25.19 -21.91
C VAL A 752 36.01 -26.13 -20.72
N ILE A 753 35.26 -25.68 -19.71
CA ILE A 753 34.84 -26.54 -18.59
C ILE A 753 33.68 -27.40 -19.10
N GLN A 754 33.94 -28.68 -19.37
CA GLN A 754 32.90 -29.64 -19.73
C GLN A 754 32.51 -30.43 -18.46
N MET A 755 31.21 -30.53 -18.16
CA MET A 755 30.70 -31.30 -17.02
C MET A 755 30.88 -32.80 -17.29
N CYS A 756 31.71 -33.48 -16.50
CA CYS A 756 31.90 -34.93 -16.61
C CYS A 756 30.84 -35.67 -15.77
N PRO A 757 30.18 -36.71 -16.32
CA PRO A 757 29.26 -37.54 -15.55
C PRO A 757 30.00 -38.31 -14.43
N LEU A 758 29.33 -38.44 -13.27
CA LEU A 758 29.79 -39.25 -12.14
C LEU A 758 29.27 -40.68 -12.27
N LYS A 759 30.13 -41.67 -12.02
CA LYS A 759 29.70 -43.06 -11.82
C LYS A 759 29.57 -43.33 -10.33
N CYS A 760 28.35 -43.68 -9.90
CA CYS A 760 28.03 -43.99 -8.51
C CYS A 760 27.89 -45.50 -8.31
N THR A 761 28.49 -46.01 -7.23
CA THR A 761 28.40 -47.40 -6.82
C THR A 761 27.76 -47.45 -5.44
N GLU A 762 26.78 -48.33 -5.24
CA GLU A 762 26.15 -48.57 -3.94
C GLU A 762 27.12 -49.33 -3.03
N ASN A 763 27.31 -48.86 -1.80
CA ASN A 763 28.12 -49.51 -0.77
C ASN A 763 27.24 -50.26 0.22
#